data_AF-A0A345NQK7-F1
#
_entry.id   AF-A0A345NQK7-F1
#
_cell.length_a   1.000
_cell.length_b   1.000
_cell.length_c   1.000
_cell.angle_alpha   90.00
_cell.angle_beta   90.00
_cell.angle_gamma   90.00
#
_symmetry.space_group_name_H-M   'P 1'
#
loop_
_entity.id
_entity.type
_entity.pdbx_description
1 polymer ?
#
loop_
_entity_poly.entity_id
_entity_poly.type
_entity_poly.pdbx_seq_one_letter_code
_entity_poly.pdbx_strand_id
1 'polypeptide(L)'
;MARLAPSRRRARSSLALVLTAGVGLSGVAGTGLVAGASPTTSARTIAPPQHPVQPLRQPLPEPPVDASDPALRLGLTPYHDVSRRINAAVASSDRVSAQVLTTTAGGRDVVMVTLTAPETPAQIERQQAMRELVGDRPALAARDTEVARDYKVPVLVDANIHGNEFEGTDAALRLVEEWATSTDPQVVRTLETTRVHLVISANPDGRAANTRRNAAGFDLNRDLLTASQPESRALREVLARVQPVMMIDLHGYVNGTLVEPTTPPHGENYEYDLFLKHAWPNALGIEQAILDLGYGESDGLRPPQVPLRDWDEGWDDWPPIFAPQYAALHGAVAHTVEIPLRVNNSSYQLPVEELRRRAAINTDVAHAVITATLGYVAAHRSALLADQIEVFRRGAAGEPQRRVADVLPEVAGEEDVWTTLYPRAYVIPVGPGQRSAPAAARLVDHLLADGVQVRRLTRAARIDGATYPVGSYVVDLHQPLRGLANTTLGPGTDISERVGAMYDISGWSLGLLWGADVVTVPQGAPLRVADEPVEAAAATASVEPSRTGWVLHLDDPADVAALTDLLGAGVPVQWLDDGSVLVPQGADAAAVAQEHGVQLAAAPRGSVGEPLEHLLVGVAGTPEERWAIGEMDLVAQPVSSAALNDGLDLSGLDALYVSSGLRWAELTPDARAELRSFVDDGGGVVARGPEGAALNAALGLLDVTAVEGRGDANGVVTVDNATGPLGSGAPEHTFVYAPMWFTGLGSGVVVEQRLAPDPLLSGHWRPRDDGTGGPGDAAGQALVVRGEDDATGARTVLIGSEPLFRAHPKGSTPWSPGPCSGPPSAAEPPSRTWWADTPGGRARVRHGIPLCHDEAREPEHTCIAGGCHREDARGTGVRRRRGGLPAGVDRAGPRGHRHPRRDPAGAGDRPGQPPGPRSRRRGPGSGPHRGRQAQRRTGHLDGHGPRQVPGARARGPQLPGADDRPGAARARAVGGAAAAGADELLPHPRGQPGGPRRAPGPAGRRRGRRLPAEPGAQAARRDARPGAVAGGPGPGVVPAGAR
;
A
#
# COMPACT_ATOMS: atom_id res chain seq x y z
N MET A 1 -50.14 7.78 -44.53
CA MET A 1 -49.73 7.04 -45.74
C MET A 1 -48.30 6.54 -45.51
N ALA A 2 -47.86 5.34 -45.89
CA ALA A 2 -48.58 4.12 -46.27
C ALA A 2 -47.69 2.87 -46.00
N ARG A 3 -48.36 1.73 -45.71
CA ARG A 3 -48.00 0.30 -45.78
C ARG A 3 -46.57 -0.07 -46.27
N LEU A 4 -45.90 -1.10 -45.71
CA LEU A 4 -46.38 -2.47 -45.46
C LEU A 4 -45.89 -3.13 -44.14
N ALA A 5 -46.50 -4.27 -43.79
CA ALA A 5 -46.20 -5.16 -42.64
C ALA A 5 -46.45 -6.64 -43.09
N PRO A 6 -46.29 -7.72 -42.28
CA PRO A 6 -46.82 -7.96 -40.91
C PRO A 6 -45.65 -8.21 -39.89
N SER A 7 -45.63 -9.06 -38.83
CA SER A 7 -46.50 -10.13 -38.31
C SER A 7 -46.10 -10.54 -36.86
N ARG A 8 -46.93 -11.07 -35.92
CA ARG A 8 -48.39 -10.98 -35.63
C ARG A 8 -48.67 -11.47 -34.17
N ARG A 9 -48.78 -10.55 -33.18
CA ARG A 9 -49.50 -10.75 -31.88
C ARG A 9 -48.80 -11.72 -30.87
N ARG A 10 -49.17 -11.83 -29.58
CA ARG A 10 -50.43 -11.50 -28.86
C ARG A 10 -50.17 -11.18 -27.37
N ALA A 11 -51.08 -10.45 -26.71
CA ALA A 11 -51.00 -10.08 -25.28
C ALA A 11 -52.29 -10.43 -24.50
N ARG A 12 -52.18 -10.59 -23.17
CA ARG A 12 -53.20 -10.52 -22.09
C ARG A 12 -52.56 -10.98 -20.75
N SER A 13 -53.07 -10.72 -19.53
CA SER A 13 -53.68 -9.53 -18.90
C SER A 13 -54.22 -9.90 -17.50
N SER A 14 -53.81 -9.15 -16.46
CA SER A 14 -54.62 -8.71 -15.30
C SER A 14 -55.22 -9.70 -14.27
N LEU A 15 -54.84 -9.51 -12.99
CA LEU A 15 -55.65 -9.60 -11.75
C LEU A 15 -54.84 -8.79 -10.69
N ALA A 16 -55.29 -7.81 -9.89
CA ALA A 16 -56.56 -7.44 -9.22
C ALA A 16 -56.63 -7.85 -7.72
N LEU A 17 -57.21 -7.00 -6.88
CA LEU A 17 -57.11 -6.97 -5.40
C LEU A 17 -58.51 -6.81 -4.75
N VAL A 18 -58.61 -7.08 -3.43
CA VAL A 18 -59.61 -6.60 -2.41
C VAL A 18 -60.67 -7.61 -1.89
N LEU A 19 -60.49 -8.00 -0.61
CA LEU A 19 -61.47 -8.40 0.47
C LEU A 19 -62.48 -9.57 0.20
N THR A 20 -63.03 -10.31 1.20
CA THR A 20 -63.21 -10.04 2.66
C THR A 20 -63.34 -11.33 3.53
N ALA A 21 -62.96 -11.22 4.82
CA ALA A 21 -63.57 -11.83 6.04
C ALA A 21 -63.48 -13.34 6.42
N GLY A 22 -62.72 -13.61 7.50
CA GLY A 22 -62.99 -14.62 8.56
C GLY A 22 -62.54 -16.08 8.33
N VAL A 23 -62.11 -16.89 9.33
CA VAL A 23 -61.81 -16.77 10.78
C VAL A 23 -60.85 -17.96 11.11
N GLY A 24 -59.90 -17.98 12.04
CA GLY A 24 -59.38 -17.03 13.06
C GLY A 24 -58.58 -17.77 14.15
N LEU A 25 -58.35 -17.16 15.33
CA LEU A 25 -57.71 -17.69 16.55
C LEU A 25 -56.20 -18.09 16.50
N SER A 26 -55.40 -17.32 17.25
CA SER A 26 -54.21 -17.73 18.03
C SER A 26 -53.06 -18.52 17.37
N GLY A 27 -51.99 -17.80 16.99
CA GLY A 27 -50.67 -18.38 16.69
C GLY A 27 -49.54 -17.62 17.41
N VAL A 28 -48.53 -18.33 17.90
CA VAL A 28 -47.35 -17.74 18.59
C VAL A 28 -46.33 -17.25 17.56
N ALA A 29 -45.72 -16.08 17.80
CA ALA A 29 -44.63 -15.57 16.98
C ALA A 29 -43.37 -16.45 17.12
N GLY A 30 -43.06 -17.24 16.10
CA GLY A 30 -41.79 -17.93 15.97
C GLY A 30 -40.76 -17.04 15.29
N THR A 31 -39.70 -16.67 16.01
CA THR A 31 -38.51 -16.07 15.41
C THR A 31 -37.75 -17.15 14.64
N GLY A 32 -37.96 -17.21 13.32
CA GLY A 32 -37.08 -17.98 12.45
C GLY A 32 -35.68 -17.39 12.47
N LEU A 33 -34.64 -18.23 12.51
CA LEU A 33 -33.29 -17.76 12.23
C LEU A 33 -33.27 -17.27 10.79
N VAL A 34 -32.95 -16.00 10.59
CA VAL A 34 -32.49 -15.53 9.30
C VAL A 34 -31.08 -16.07 9.15
N ALA A 35 -30.92 -17.13 8.36
CA ALA A 35 -29.60 -17.49 7.86
C ALA A 35 -29.04 -16.25 7.15
N GLY A 36 -27.88 -15.77 7.59
CA GLY A 36 -27.21 -14.64 6.95
C GLY A 36 -26.81 -15.05 5.54
N ALA A 37 -27.63 -14.67 4.55
CA ALA A 37 -27.25 -14.86 3.16
C ALA A 37 -26.01 -14.00 2.91
N SER A 38 -24.87 -14.66 2.71
CA SER A 38 -23.67 -14.01 2.19
C SER A 38 -24.07 -13.21 0.96
N PRO A 39 -23.77 -11.90 0.88
CA PRO A 39 -24.03 -11.14 -0.32
C PRO A 39 -23.11 -11.71 -1.41
N THR A 40 -23.65 -12.56 -2.27
CA THR A 40 -23.00 -12.97 -3.53
C THR A 40 -22.67 -11.69 -4.27
N THR A 41 -21.42 -11.27 -4.21
CA THR A 41 -21.00 -9.94 -4.66
C THR A 41 -20.73 -10.01 -6.16
N SER A 42 -21.76 -10.45 -6.90
CA SER A 42 -21.86 -10.33 -8.34
C SER A 42 -21.47 -8.90 -8.69
N ALA A 43 -20.34 -8.72 -9.37
CA ALA A 43 -19.62 -7.45 -9.45
C ALA A 43 -20.43 -6.40 -10.23
N ARG A 44 -21.38 -5.81 -9.53
CA ARG A 44 -22.31 -4.82 -10.05
C ARG A 44 -21.46 -3.63 -10.43
N THR A 45 -21.24 -3.44 -11.72
CA THR A 45 -20.36 -2.41 -12.25
C THR A 45 -20.85 -1.06 -11.76
N ILE A 46 -20.25 -0.57 -10.67
CA ILE A 46 -20.50 0.76 -10.16
C ILE A 46 -20.00 1.68 -11.27
N ALA A 47 -20.93 2.33 -11.97
CA ALA A 47 -20.58 3.30 -12.99
C ALA A 47 -19.64 4.31 -12.31
N PRO A 48 -18.41 4.52 -12.83
CA PRO A 48 -17.32 5.10 -12.07
C PRO A 48 -17.78 6.42 -11.44
N PRO A 49 -17.56 6.60 -10.12
CA PRO A 49 -18.22 7.66 -9.36
C PRO A 49 -17.97 9.00 -10.04
N GLN A 50 -19.06 9.70 -10.37
CA GLN A 50 -18.95 10.97 -11.09
C GLN A 50 -18.16 11.94 -10.21
N HIS A 51 -16.97 12.32 -10.69
CA HIS A 51 -15.98 13.12 -9.97
C HIS A 51 -16.60 14.34 -9.26
N PRO A 52 -15.90 14.90 -8.24
CA PRO A 52 -15.99 16.33 -7.90
C PRO A 52 -15.44 17.27 -9.02
N VAL A 53 -15.64 16.92 -10.29
CA VAL A 53 -15.51 17.84 -11.44
C VAL A 53 -16.66 18.85 -11.46
N GLN A 54 -17.73 18.64 -10.70
CA GLN A 54 -18.42 19.74 -10.03
C GLN A 54 -18.82 19.38 -8.60
N PRO A 55 -18.83 20.34 -7.66
CA PRO A 55 -19.36 20.14 -6.32
C PRO A 55 -20.87 19.89 -6.35
N LEU A 56 -21.28 18.63 -6.24
CA LEU A 56 -22.69 18.27 -6.04
C LEU A 56 -23.15 18.77 -4.66
N ARG A 57 -23.78 19.94 -4.59
CA ARG A 57 -24.49 20.42 -3.39
C ARG A 57 -25.84 19.70 -3.22
N GLN A 58 -25.78 18.39 -3.13
CA GLN A 58 -26.86 17.57 -2.60
C GLN A 58 -26.61 17.39 -1.10
N PRO A 59 -27.65 17.39 -0.25
CA PRO A 59 -27.47 17.05 1.16
C PRO A 59 -26.97 15.60 1.25
N LEU A 60 -25.96 15.37 2.09
CA LEU A 60 -25.50 14.03 2.43
C LEU A 60 -26.63 13.26 3.13
N PRO A 61 -26.70 11.93 2.97
CA PRO A 61 -27.54 11.08 3.81
C PRO A 61 -27.26 11.35 5.29
N GLU A 62 -28.33 11.52 6.08
CA GLU A 62 -28.23 11.70 7.52
C GLU A 62 -28.59 10.39 8.23
N PRO A 63 -27.63 9.67 8.85
CA PRO A 63 -27.90 8.44 9.56
C PRO A 63 -28.88 8.65 10.73
N PRO A 64 -29.66 7.62 11.12
CA PRO A 64 -30.47 7.68 12.33
C PRO A 64 -29.59 7.92 13.57
N VAL A 65 -30.15 8.58 14.58
CA VAL A 65 -29.43 8.87 15.83
C VAL A 65 -29.06 7.57 16.55
N ASP A 66 -27.77 7.38 16.78
CA ASP A 66 -27.22 6.27 17.56
C ASP A 66 -26.69 6.79 18.91
N ALA A 67 -27.46 6.59 19.97
CA ALA A 67 -27.09 7.00 21.32
C ALA A 67 -25.99 6.13 21.98
N SER A 68 -25.48 5.10 21.28
CA SER A 68 -24.40 4.22 21.74
C SER A 68 -23.04 4.52 21.10
N ASP A 69 -22.97 5.47 20.15
CA ASP A 69 -21.74 5.88 19.46
C ASP A 69 -20.60 6.23 20.44
N PRO A 70 -19.43 5.56 20.35
CA PRO A 70 -18.32 5.75 21.29
C PRO A 70 -17.81 7.20 21.42
N ALA A 71 -17.95 8.02 20.38
CA ALA A 71 -17.52 9.42 20.37
C ALA A 71 -18.28 10.29 21.39
N LEU A 72 -19.54 9.93 21.71
CA LEU A 72 -20.37 10.63 22.69
C LEU A 72 -19.74 10.63 24.09
N ARG A 73 -19.02 9.55 24.46
CA ARG A 73 -18.26 9.49 25.73
C ARG A 73 -17.11 10.51 25.70
N LEU A 74 -16.37 10.54 24.60
CA LEU A 74 -15.23 11.44 24.36
C LEU A 74 -15.64 12.92 24.22
N GLY A 75 -16.93 13.21 24.03
CA GLY A 75 -17.44 14.56 23.77
C GLY A 75 -17.21 15.02 22.33
N LEU A 76 -16.94 14.07 21.44
CA LEU A 76 -16.67 14.26 20.01
C LEU A 76 -17.95 14.01 19.19
N THR A 77 -17.93 14.37 17.91
CA THR A 77 -19.08 14.21 17.01
C THR A 77 -19.37 12.73 16.78
N PRO A 78 -20.61 12.24 17.00
CA PRO A 78 -20.99 10.88 16.61
C PRO A 78 -21.23 10.79 15.09
N TYR A 79 -21.06 9.60 14.51
CA TYR A 79 -21.19 9.37 13.07
C TYR A 79 -22.48 9.94 12.46
N HIS A 80 -23.60 9.80 13.19
CA HIS A 80 -24.90 10.28 12.74
C HIS A 80 -25.02 11.81 12.62
N ASP A 81 -24.17 12.59 13.30
CA ASP A 81 -24.16 14.06 13.22
C ASP A 81 -23.08 14.62 12.28
N VAL A 82 -22.13 13.79 11.80
CA VAL A 82 -21.11 14.19 10.81
C VAL A 82 -21.78 14.79 9.57
N SER A 83 -22.72 14.05 8.96
CA SER A 83 -23.50 14.54 7.81
C SER A 83 -24.29 15.82 8.13
N ARG A 84 -24.78 16.00 9.37
CA ARG A 84 -25.57 17.18 9.78
C ARG A 84 -24.73 18.45 9.82
N ARG A 85 -23.54 18.37 10.44
CA ARG A 85 -22.56 19.47 10.49
C ARG A 85 -22.14 19.87 9.07
N ILE A 86 -21.85 18.90 8.21
CA ILE A 86 -21.48 19.14 6.81
C ILE A 86 -22.64 19.72 6.00
N ASN A 87 -23.87 19.19 6.15
CA ASN A 87 -25.07 19.73 5.51
C ASN A 87 -25.31 21.20 5.90
N ALA A 88 -25.09 21.57 7.16
CA ALA A 88 -25.18 22.95 7.63
C ALA A 88 -24.09 23.85 7.03
N ALA A 89 -22.85 23.37 6.88
CA ALA A 89 -21.76 24.08 6.23
C ALA A 89 -22.02 24.30 4.71
N VAL A 90 -22.51 23.27 4.01
CA VAL A 90 -22.90 23.34 2.58
C VAL A 90 -24.11 24.26 2.35
N ALA A 91 -25.04 24.34 3.31
CA ALA A 91 -26.19 25.24 3.25
C ALA A 91 -25.86 26.71 3.57
N SER A 92 -24.79 26.98 4.31
CA SER A 92 -24.41 28.32 4.78
C SER A 92 -23.30 29.00 3.98
N SER A 93 -22.60 28.26 3.11
CA SER A 93 -21.47 28.78 2.33
C SER A 93 -21.49 28.33 0.88
N ASP A 94 -20.92 29.14 -0.01
CA ASP A 94 -20.66 28.77 -1.40
C ASP A 94 -19.27 28.15 -1.65
N ARG A 95 -18.45 28.05 -0.58
CA ARG A 95 -17.09 27.49 -0.60
C ARG A 95 -17.03 26.01 -0.24
N VAL A 96 -18.09 25.49 0.38
CA VAL A 96 -18.17 24.13 0.91
C VAL A 96 -18.93 23.24 -0.06
N SER A 97 -18.47 22.01 -0.18
CA SER A 97 -19.11 20.95 -0.95
C SER A 97 -18.75 19.60 -0.36
N ALA A 98 -19.59 18.59 -0.53
CA ALA A 98 -19.33 17.27 0.03
C ALA A 98 -19.86 16.16 -0.89
N GLN A 99 -19.28 14.98 -0.77
CA GLN A 99 -19.76 13.77 -1.42
C GLN A 99 -19.48 12.54 -0.55
N VAL A 100 -20.26 11.48 -0.79
CA VAL A 100 -19.85 10.12 -0.42
C VAL A 100 -18.78 9.68 -1.42
N LEU A 101 -17.67 9.12 -0.92
CA LEU A 101 -16.64 8.48 -1.75
C LEU A 101 -17.03 7.03 -2.07
N THR A 102 -17.40 6.30 -1.03
CA THR A 102 -17.76 4.88 -1.06
C THR A 102 -18.65 4.53 0.13
N THR A 103 -19.23 3.35 0.10
CA THR A 103 -19.82 2.71 1.28
C THR A 103 -18.81 1.68 1.81
N THR A 104 -18.57 1.69 3.12
CA THR A 104 -17.64 0.80 3.83
C THR A 104 -18.08 -0.67 3.79
N ALA A 105 -17.18 -1.57 4.21
CA ALA A 105 -17.48 -3.00 4.35
C ALA A 105 -18.67 -3.28 5.30
N GLY A 106 -18.90 -2.44 6.31
CA GLY A 106 -20.03 -2.51 7.25
C GLY A 106 -21.24 -1.64 6.89
N GLY A 107 -21.27 -0.99 5.73
CA GLY A 107 -22.45 -0.30 5.22
C GLY A 107 -22.61 1.17 5.61
N ARG A 108 -21.54 1.86 6.04
CA ARG A 108 -21.52 3.31 6.32
C ARG A 108 -20.95 4.09 5.15
N ASP A 109 -21.40 5.33 4.95
CA ASP A 109 -20.83 6.23 3.95
C ASP A 109 -19.51 6.85 4.44
N VAL A 110 -18.45 6.73 3.62
CA VAL A 110 -17.19 7.49 3.75
C VAL A 110 -17.37 8.85 3.07
N VAL A 111 -17.18 9.94 3.79
CA VAL A 111 -17.50 11.30 3.32
C VAL A 111 -16.24 12.14 3.10
N MET A 112 -16.14 12.76 1.91
CA MET A 112 -15.15 13.79 1.60
C MET A 112 -15.81 15.16 1.46
N VAL A 113 -15.25 16.17 2.12
CA VAL A 113 -15.56 17.59 1.95
C VAL A 113 -14.50 18.24 1.07
N THR A 114 -14.90 19.18 0.21
CA THR A 114 -13.98 20.05 -0.55
C THR A 114 -14.27 21.52 -0.23
N LEU A 115 -13.24 22.22 0.24
CA LEU A 115 -13.22 23.66 0.50
C LEU A 115 -12.42 24.38 -0.59
N THR A 116 -13.06 25.32 -1.31
CA THR A 116 -12.35 26.22 -2.23
C THR A 116 -13.17 27.50 -2.49
N ALA A 117 -12.54 28.59 -2.94
CA ALA A 117 -13.28 29.79 -3.33
C ALA A 117 -14.11 29.49 -4.60
N PRO A 118 -15.36 29.99 -4.72
CA PRO A 118 -16.33 29.49 -5.69
C PRO A 118 -15.83 29.50 -7.15
N GLU A 119 -16.06 28.40 -7.86
CA GLU A 119 -15.62 28.22 -9.25
C GLU A 119 -16.83 28.02 -10.18
N THR A 120 -16.83 28.72 -11.32
CA THR A 120 -17.79 28.46 -12.40
C THR A 120 -17.46 27.15 -13.12
N PRO A 121 -18.42 26.50 -13.83
CA PRO A 121 -18.16 25.30 -14.62
C PRO A 121 -16.92 25.39 -15.52
N ALA A 122 -16.78 26.50 -16.26
CA ALA A 122 -15.63 26.74 -17.14
C ALA A 122 -14.30 26.94 -16.39
N GLN A 123 -14.31 27.39 -15.13
CA GLN A 123 -13.10 27.37 -14.30
C GLN A 123 -12.76 25.94 -13.88
N ILE A 124 -13.74 25.11 -13.52
CA ILE A 124 -13.48 23.74 -13.06
C ILE A 124 -12.98 22.86 -14.23
N GLU A 125 -13.58 22.99 -15.42
CA GLU A 125 -13.08 22.40 -16.67
C GLU A 125 -11.62 22.80 -16.96
N ARG A 126 -11.27 24.08 -16.72
CA ARG A 126 -9.91 24.59 -16.89
C ARG A 126 -8.93 24.06 -15.83
N GLN A 127 -9.36 23.91 -14.58
CA GLN A 127 -8.55 23.24 -13.53
C GLN A 127 -8.31 21.77 -13.88
N GLN A 128 -9.32 21.05 -14.38
CA GLN A 128 -9.20 19.66 -14.81
C GLN A 128 -8.20 19.54 -15.98
N ALA A 129 -8.32 20.38 -17.02
CA ALA A 129 -7.37 20.39 -18.13
C ALA A 129 -5.92 20.73 -17.71
N MET A 130 -5.74 21.55 -16.66
CA MET A 130 -4.42 21.81 -16.06
C MET A 130 -3.89 20.59 -15.27
N ARG A 131 -4.74 19.88 -14.52
CA ARG A 131 -4.37 18.62 -13.82
C ARG A 131 -3.99 17.51 -14.80
N GLU A 132 -4.69 17.40 -15.93
CA GLU A 132 -4.34 16.49 -17.03
C GLU A 132 -3.01 16.90 -17.70
N LEU A 133 -2.79 18.20 -17.92
CA LEU A 133 -1.53 18.69 -18.49
C LEU A 133 -0.32 18.43 -17.56
N VAL A 134 -0.51 18.58 -16.25
CA VAL A 134 0.51 18.27 -15.22
C VAL A 134 0.83 16.78 -15.20
N GLY A 135 -0.19 15.92 -15.10
CA GLY A 135 -0.01 14.47 -15.07
C GLY A 135 0.57 13.92 -16.38
N ASP A 136 -0.13 14.10 -17.50
CA ASP A 136 0.17 13.38 -18.75
C ASP A 136 1.34 13.97 -19.54
N ARG A 137 1.56 15.29 -19.41
CA ARG A 137 2.51 16.06 -20.23
C ARG A 137 3.33 17.07 -19.38
N PRO A 138 3.98 16.63 -18.29
CA PRO A 138 4.66 17.50 -17.33
C PRO A 138 5.74 18.39 -17.97
N ALA A 139 6.43 17.92 -19.02
CA ALA A 139 7.41 18.71 -19.77
C ALA A 139 6.82 19.91 -20.55
N LEU A 140 5.49 19.94 -20.74
CA LEU A 140 4.73 21.11 -21.21
C LEU A 140 4.21 21.93 -20.03
N ALA A 141 3.64 21.30 -18.99
CA ALA A 141 3.16 21.98 -17.79
C ALA A 141 4.25 22.84 -17.11
N ALA A 142 5.49 22.34 -17.05
CA ALA A 142 6.68 23.05 -16.56
C ALA A 142 7.02 24.35 -17.32
N ARG A 143 6.39 24.60 -18.46
CA ARG A 143 6.57 25.78 -19.33
C ARG A 143 5.28 26.60 -19.45
N ASP A 144 4.19 26.14 -18.86
CA ASP A 144 2.87 26.70 -19.05
C ASP A 144 2.61 27.80 -18.01
N THR A 145 2.46 29.04 -18.49
CA THR A 145 2.25 30.22 -17.64
C THR A 145 0.84 30.31 -17.06
N GLU A 146 -0.10 29.49 -17.54
CA GLU A 146 -1.45 29.37 -17.01
C GLU A 146 -1.48 28.35 -15.86
N VAL A 147 -0.86 27.16 -16.00
CA VAL A 147 -0.63 26.24 -14.87
C VAL A 147 0.14 26.94 -13.73
N ALA A 148 1.23 27.63 -14.07
CA ALA A 148 2.07 28.31 -13.10
C ALA A 148 1.36 29.46 -12.35
N ARG A 149 0.23 30.00 -12.86
CA ARG A 149 -0.48 31.15 -12.29
C ARG A 149 -1.87 30.82 -11.73
N ASP A 150 -2.64 30.02 -12.45
CA ASP A 150 -4.09 29.85 -12.25
C ASP A 150 -4.48 28.46 -11.70
N TYR A 151 -3.58 27.47 -11.72
CA TYR A 151 -3.87 26.15 -11.16
C TYR A 151 -4.08 26.22 -9.65
N LYS A 152 -5.25 25.83 -9.17
CA LYS A 152 -5.50 25.70 -7.73
C LYS A 152 -4.86 24.41 -7.24
N VAL A 153 -3.83 24.52 -6.40
CA VAL A 153 -3.14 23.32 -5.92
C VAL A 153 -4.05 22.53 -4.98
N PRO A 154 -4.21 21.21 -5.18
CA PRO A 154 -4.97 20.37 -4.28
C PRO A 154 -4.15 19.97 -3.05
N VAL A 155 -4.80 19.97 -1.89
CA VAL A 155 -4.29 19.43 -0.61
C VAL A 155 -5.28 18.38 -0.13
N LEU A 156 -4.78 17.26 0.38
CA LEU A 156 -5.58 16.22 1.03
C LEU A 156 -5.32 16.23 2.54
N VAL A 157 -6.39 16.11 3.32
CA VAL A 157 -6.35 15.71 4.72
C VAL A 157 -7.15 14.41 4.80
N ASP A 158 -6.51 13.33 5.21
CA ASP A 158 -7.22 12.15 5.69
C ASP A 158 -7.30 12.19 7.22
N ALA A 159 -8.30 11.52 7.76
CA ALA A 159 -8.57 11.46 9.18
C ALA A 159 -9.26 10.16 9.54
N ASN A 160 -8.86 9.57 10.68
CA ASN A 160 -9.57 8.44 11.27
C ASN A 160 -9.62 7.23 10.29
N ILE A 161 -8.51 6.96 9.60
CA ILE A 161 -8.25 5.71 8.86
C ILE A 161 -8.16 4.50 9.81
N HIS A 162 -7.67 4.74 11.04
CA HIS A 162 -7.90 3.86 12.17
C HIS A 162 -9.14 4.35 12.94
N GLY A 163 -10.14 3.49 13.08
CA GLY A 163 -11.44 3.92 13.61
C GLY A 163 -11.42 4.45 15.05
N ASN A 164 -10.56 3.92 15.91
CA ASN A 164 -10.42 4.33 17.32
C ASN A 164 -9.43 5.50 17.55
N GLU A 165 -9.07 6.23 16.50
CA GLU A 165 -8.22 7.42 16.52
C GLU A 165 -9.09 8.61 16.08
N PHE A 166 -9.83 9.21 17.03
CA PHE A 166 -11.12 9.85 16.76
C PHE A 166 -11.05 11.33 16.36
N GLU A 167 -10.07 12.06 16.88
CA GLU A 167 -10.08 13.52 16.94
C GLU A 167 -9.76 14.22 15.61
N GLY A 168 -9.12 13.52 14.67
CA GLY A 168 -8.92 14.02 13.31
C GLY A 168 -10.24 14.39 12.62
N THR A 169 -11.30 13.61 12.85
CA THR A 169 -12.66 13.88 12.34
C THR A 169 -13.20 15.23 12.83
N ASP A 170 -13.09 15.49 14.13
CA ASP A 170 -13.63 16.70 14.73
C ASP A 170 -12.77 17.94 14.43
N ALA A 171 -11.45 17.77 14.25
CA ALA A 171 -10.56 18.81 13.74
C ALA A 171 -10.84 19.16 12.27
N ALA A 172 -11.08 18.16 11.41
CA ALA A 172 -11.48 18.37 10.02
C ALA A 172 -12.85 19.09 9.92
N LEU A 173 -13.84 18.66 10.70
CA LEU A 173 -15.15 19.32 10.78
C LEU A 173 -15.05 20.76 11.27
N ARG A 174 -14.20 21.04 12.28
CA ARG A 174 -13.92 22.39 12.76
C ARG A 174 -13.34 23.28 11.66
N LEU A 175 -12.34 22.80 10.91
CA LEU A 175 -11.77 23.56 9.80
C LEU A 175 -12.85 23.90 8.76
N VAL A 176 -13.70 22.94 8.41
CA VAL A 176 -14.81 23.12 7.47
C VAL A 176 -15.76 24.23 7.94
N GLU A 177 -16.17 24.22 9.20
CA GLU A 177 -17.08 25.24 9.76
C GLU A 177 -16.43 26.63 9.87
N GLU A 178 -15.17 26.72 10.33
CA GLU A 178 -14.42 27.97 10.41
C GLU A 178 -14.22 28.58 9.00
N TRP A 179 -13.73 27.79 8.04
CA TRP A 179 -13.34 28.28 6.71
C TRP A 179 -14.52 28.52 5.76
N ALA A 180 -15.64 27.83 5.98
CA ALA A 180 -16.91 28.05 5.26
C ALA A 180 -17.30 29.52 5.24
N THR A 181 -17.23 30.21 6.39
CA THR A 181 -17.73 31.58 6.55
C THR A 181 -16.64 32.61 6.84
N SER A 182 -15.38 32.19 7.04
CA SER A 182 -14.26 33.08 7.38
C SER A 182 -14.14 34.29 6.45
N THR A 183 -13.97 35.46 7.07
CA THR A 183 -13.61 36.73 6.41
C THR A 183 -12.13 37.08 6.56
N ASP A 184 -11.30 36.16 7.05
CA ASP A 184 -9.84 36.38 7.13
C ASP A 184 -9.26 36.49 5.70
N PRO A 185 -8.58 37.61 5.36
CA PRO A 185 -7.95 37.76 4.05
C PRO A 185 -6.91 36.67 3.71
N GLN A 186 -6.30 36.00 4.69
CA GLN A 186 -5.42 34.84 4.47
C GLN A 186 -6.23 33.63 4.00
N VAL A 187 -7.23 33.21 4.78
CA VAL A 187 -8.10 32.05 4.45
C VAL A 187 -8.77 32.22 3.09
N VAL A 188 -9.28 33.43 2.80
CA VAL A 188 -9.87 33.74 1.48
C VAL A 188 -8.84 33.58 0.35
N ARG A 189 -7.62 34.10 0.49
CA ARG A 189 -6.55 33.93 -0.52
C ARG A 189 -6.11 32.48 -0.68
N THR A 190 -6.00 31.72 0.40
CA THR A 190 -5.70 30.28 0.32
C THR A 190 -6.77 29.58 -0.50
N LEU A 191 -8.06 29.82 -0.22
CA LEU A 191 -9.17 29.23 -0.99
C LEU A 191 -9.26 29.73 -2.45
N GLU A 192 -8.74 30.92 -2.76
CA GLU A 192 -8.56 31.41 -4.14
C GLU A 192 -7.48 30.62 -4.91
N THR A 193 -6.42 30.14 -4.24
CA THR A 193 -5.26 29.46 -4.86
C THR A 193 -5.15 27.95 -4.60
N THR A 194 -6.04 27.39 -3.78
CA THR A 194 -5.95 26.03 -3.24
C THR A 194 -7.34 25.37 -3.24
N ARG A 195 -7.36 24.04 -3.38
CA ARG A 195 -8.52 23.19 -3.07
C ARG A 195 -8.13 22.30 -1.90
N VAL A 196 -8.85 22.40 -0.78
CA VAL A 196 -8.61 21.55 0.38
C VAL A 196 -9.66 20.45 0.39
N HIS A 197 -9.21 19.21 0.23
CA HIS A 197 -10.03 18.01 0.28
C HIS A 197 -9.83 17.37 1.66
N LEU A 198 -10.91 17.07 2.37
CA LEU A 198 -10.89 16.45 3.69
C LEU A 198 -11.74 15.19 3.67
N VAL A 199 -11.12 14.02 3.81
CA VAL A 199 -11.83 12.78 4.17
C VAL A 199 -12.11 12.89 5.67
N ILE A 200 -13.39 12.93 6.04
CA ILE A 200 -13.80 13.32 7.41
C ILE A 200 -13.70 12.14 8.39
N SER A 201 -13.85 10.92 7.89
CA SER A 201 -13.57 9.66 8.57
C SER A 201 -13.41 8.61 7.47
N ALA A 202 -12.19 8.09 7.30
CA ALA A 202 -11.93 7.00 6.35
C ALA A 202 -12.47 5.65 6.87
N ASN A 203 -12.53 5.45 8.19
CA ASN A 203 -13.02 4.23 8.83
C ASN A 203 -14.20 4.47 9.80
N PRO A 204 -15.37 4.92 9.30
CA PRO A 204 -16.52 5.22 10.15
C PRO A 204 -17.12 3.97 10.82
N ASP A 205 -16.85 2.77 10.28
CA ASP A 205 -17.22 1.50 10.92
C ASP A 205 -16.40 1.23 12.17
N GLY A 206 -15.06 1.25 12.05
CA GLY A 206 -14.18 1.08 13.20
C GLY A 206 -14.40 2.18 14.24
N ARG A 207 -14.72 3.41 13.80
CA ARG A 207 -15.08 4.52 14.68
C ARG A 207 -16.34 4.25 15.49
N ALA A 208 -17.38 3.73 14.86
CA ALA A 208 -18.61 3.33 15.55
C ALA A 208 -18.40 2.09 16.46
N ALA A 209 -17.43 1.23 16.14
CA ALA A 209 -17.08 0.04 16.93
C ALA A 209 -16.04 0.29 18.03
N ASN A 210 -15.36 1.45 18.04
CA ASN A 210 -14.13 1.73 18.81
C ASN A 210 -12.99 0.72 18.50
N THR A 211 -12.86 0.30 17.25
CA THR A 211 -11.77 -0.56 16.74
C THR A 211 -10.85 0.19 15.79
N ARG A 212 -9.57 -0.19 15.76
CA ARG A 212 -8.59 0.29 14.78
C ARG A 212 -8.92 -0.20 13.37
N ARG A 213 -9.13 -1.51 13.24
CA ARG A 213 -9.49 -2.23 12.01
C ARG A 213 -10.90 -1.84 11.50
N ASN A 214 -11.15 -1.97 10.20
CA ASN A 214 -12.48 -1.77 9.58
C ASN A 214 -13.46 -2.91 9.91
N ALA A 215 -14.69 -2.87 9.39
CA ALA A 215 -15.71 -3.91 9.64
C ALA A 215 -15.32 -5.32 9.12
N ALA A 216 -14.43 -5.43 8.14
CA ALA A 216 -13.89 -6.70 7.66
C ALA A 216 -12.69 -7.20 8.48
N GLY A 217 -12.19 -6.40 9.44
CA GLY A 217 -11.05 -6.74 10.29
C GLY A 217 -9.68 -6.31 9.74
N PHE A 218 -9.62 -5.56 8.64
CA PHE A 218 -8.37 -5.06 8.06
C PHE A 218 -7.90 -3.76 8.73
N ASP A 219 -6.58 -3.61 8.91
CA ASP A 219 -5.98 -2.29 9.13
C ASP A 219 -5.85 -1.58 7.77
N LEU A 220 -6.61 -0.49 7.58
CA LEU A 220 -6.66 0.23 6.30
C LEU A 220 -5.32 0.90 5.98
N ASN A 221 -4.58 1.37 6.98
CA ASN A 221 -3.24 1.93 6.79
C ASN A 221 -2.18 0.83 6.63
N ARG A 222 -2.59 -0.35 6.15
CA ARG A 222 -1.76 -1.48 5.71
C ARG A 222 -2.24 -2.08 4.38
N ASP A 223 -3.22 -1.46 3.72
CA ASP A 223 -3.92 -2.01 2.56
C ASP A 223 -3.84 -1.11 1.30
N LEU A 224 -3.21 0.07 1.33
CA LEU A 224 -3.30 1.01 0.19
C LEU A 224 -2.82 0.45 -1.16
N LEU A 225 -1.70 -0.29 -1.18
CA LEU A 225 -1.17 -0.93 -2.41
C LEU A 225 -1.79 -2.31 -2.70
N THR A 226 -2.44 -2.99 -1.75
CA THR A 226 -3.25 -4.18 -2.08
C THR A 226 -4.61 -3.75 -2.66
N ALA A 227 -5.16 -2.67 -2.09
CA ALA A 227 -6.51 -2.17 -2.27
C ALA A 227 -7.58 -3.28 -2.16
N SER A 228 -7.51 -4.10 -1.10
CA SER A 228 -8.49 -5.18 -0.84
C SER A 228 -9.81 -4.64 -0.30
N GLN A 229 -9.78 -3.52 0.44
CA GLN A 229 -10.95 -2.96 1.11
C GLN A 229 -11.62 -1.84 0.30
N PRO A 230 -12.96 -1.66 0.41
CA PRO A 230 -13.66 -0.59 -0.30
C PRO A 230 -13.20 0.82 0.11
N GLU A 231 -12.79 1.00 1.38
CA GLU A 231 -12.26 2.26 1.89
C GLU A 231 -10.90 2.59 1.26
N SER A 232 -9.94 1.65 1.26
CA SER A 232 -8.62 1.80 0.65
C SER A 232 -8.70 2.10 -0.84
N ARG A 233 -9.59 1.38 -1.58
CA ARG A 233 -9.85 1.65 -3.00
C ARG A 233 -10.32 3.09 -3.24
N ALA A 234 -11.15 3.64 -2.35
CA ALA A 234 -11.68 4.99 -2.47
C ALA A 234 -10.63 6.05 -2.12
N LEU A 235 -9.80 5.83 -1.10
CA LEU A 235 -8.68 6.72 -0.77
C LEU A 235 -7.63 6.76 -1.88
N ARG A 236 -7.29 5.59 -2.45
CA ARG A 236 -6.46 5.47 -3.66
C ARG A 236 -7.06 6.23 -4.84
N GLU A 237 -8.36 6.06 -5.11
CA GLU A 237 -9.04 6.78 -6.20
C GLU A 237 -9.04 8.30 -5.97
N VAL A 238 -9.17 8.76 -4.73
CA VAL A 238 -8.98 10.17 -4.35
C VAL A 238 -7.56 10.62 -4.68
N LEU A 239 -6.52 9.89 -4.24
CA LEU A 239 -5.12 10.25 -4.52
C LEU A 239 -4.83 10.34 -6.03
N ALA A 240 -5.23 9.33 -6.80
CA ALA A 240 -5.03 9.28 -8.25
C ALA A 240 -5.81 10.40 -8.99
N ARG A 241 -7.06 10.69 -8.61
CA ARG A 241 -7.87 11.73 -9.29
C ARG A 241 -7.50 13.15 -8.84
N VAL A 242 -7.38 13.39 -7.54
CA VAL A 242 -7.11 14.71 -6.94
C VAL A 242 -5.66 15.14 -7.19
N GLN A 243 -4.69 14.22 -7.22
CA GLN A 243 -3.28 14.50 -7.45
C GLN A 243 -2.71 15.58 -6.47
N PRO A 244 -2.88 15.41 -5.15
CA PRO A 244 -2.52 16.42 -4.15
C PRO A 244 -1.03 16.79 -4.21
N VAL A 245 -0.69 18.07 -3.98
CA VAL A 245 0.71 18.48 -3.78
C VAL A 245 1.18 18.29 -2.33
N MET A 246 0.23 18.13 -1.41
CA MET A 246 0.44 17.96 0.03
C MET A 246 -0.66 17.05 0.59
N MET A 247 -0.29 16.07 1.40
CA MET A 247 -1.19 15.22 2.19
C MET A 247 -0.81 15.26 3.68
N ILE A 248 -1.82 15.25 4.54
CA ILE A 248 -1.69 14.91 5.97
C ILE A 248 -2.60 13.72 6.27
N ASP A 249 -2.10 12.73 7.02
CA ASP A 249 -2.91 11.68 7.63
C ASP A 249 -2.87 11.82 9.17
N LEU A 250 -4.02 11.69 9.82
CA LEU A 250 -4.23 12.06 11.23
C LEU A 250 -4.56 10.84 12.09
N HIS A 251 -3.60 10.51 12.97
CA HIS A 251 -3.52 9.29 13.76
C HIS A 251 -3.45 9.53 15.28
N GLY A 252 -3.53 8.45 16.06
CA GLY A 252 -3.27 8.46 17.50
C GLY A 252 -2.68 7.12 18.03
N TYR A 253 -1.75 7.10 18.99
CA TYR A 253 -1.26 8.25 19.76
C TYR A 253 0.18 8.02 20.25
N VAL A 254 1.04 9.02 19.99
CA VAL A 254 2.43 9.14 20.47
C VAL A 254 2.56 10.40 21.33
N ASN A 255 2.76 10.24 22.64
CA ASN A 255 2.85 11.38 23.55
C ASN A 255 4.13 12.18 23.30
N GLY A 256 3.96 13.44 22.89
CA GLY A 256 4.98 14.25 22.25
C GLY A 256 4.86 14.14 20.73
N THR A 257 3.73 14.61 20.21
CA THR A 257 3.20 14.43 18.85
C THR A 257 4.28 14.12 17.80
N LEU A 258 4.25 12.92 17.22
CA LEU A 258 5.14 12.57 16.11
C LEU A 258 4.66 13.22 14.83
N VAL A 259 5.59 13.85 14.10
CA VAL A 259 5.35 14.53 12.81
C VAL A 259 6.48 14.13 11.86
N GLU A 260 6.16 13.38 10.80
CA GLU A 260 7.16 13.02 9.76
C GLU A 260 7.81 14.25 9.12
N PRO A 261 9.06 14.19 8.60
CA PRO A 261 9.76 13.02 8.05
C PRO A 261 10.15 11.89 9.00
N THR A 262 10.18 10.69 8.42
CA THR A 262 10.55 9.37 8.96
C THR A 262 12.05 9.19 9.22
N THR A 263 12.43 8.15 9.97
CA THR A 263 13.79 7.60 9.96
C THR A 263 14.02 6.74 8.71
N PRO A 264 15.27 6.40 8.35
CA PRO A 264 15.52 5.27 7.47
C PRO A 264 14.87 3.96 7.97
N PRO A 265 14.63 2.97 7.09
CA PRO A 265 14.83 3.01 5.63
C PRO A 265 13.79 3.85 4.86
N HIS A 266 14.23 4.57 3.82
CA HIS A 266 13.33 5.35 2.96
C HIS A 266 13.00 4.61 1.65
N GLY A 267 11.77 4.75 1.15
CA GLY A 267 11.32 4.05 -0.05
C GLY A 267 12.14 4.41 -1.31
N GLU A 268 12.84 3.43 -1.88
CA GLU A 268 13.82 3.64 -2.97
C GLU A 268 13.26 4.21 -4.29
N ASN A 269 11.93 4.33 -4.41
CA ASN A 269 11.20 4.82 -5.58
C ASN A 269 10.80 6.30 -5.48
N TYR A 270 11.05 6.98 -4.35
CA TYR A 270 10.72 8.39 -4.18
C TYR A 270 11.73 9.32 -4.88
N GLU A 271 11.28 10.48 -5.38
CA GLU A 271 12.18 11.59 -5.72
C GLU A 271 12.48 12.38 -4.44
N TYR A 272 13.22 11.76 -3.52
CA TYR A 272 13.34 12.21 -2.13
C TYR A 272 13.99 13.60 -1.97
N ASP A 273 14.78 14.04 -2.95
CA ASP A 273 15.32 15.42 -3.04
C ASP A 273 14.25 16.50 -3.25
N LEU A 274 13.09 16.13 -3.79
CA LEU A 274 11.92 17.01 -3.99
C LEU A 274 10.92 16.89 -2.85
N PHE A 275 10.75 15.70 -2.29
CA PHE A 275 9.91 15.43 -1.11
C PHE A 275 10.46 16.12 0.15
N LEU A 276 11.69 15.79 0.56
CA LEU A 276 12.23 16.21 1.85
C LEU A 276 12.43 17.73 1.93
N LYS A 277 12.75 18.35 0.80
CA LYS A 277 12.81 19.81 0.56
C LYS A 277 11.57 20.56 1.08
N HIS A 278 10.41 19.91 1.07
CA HIS A 278 9.14 20.46 1.54
C HIS A 278 8.66 19.83 2.84
N ALA A 279 8.81 18.51 3.01
CA ALA A 279 8.39 17.82 4.23
C ALA A 279 9.12 18.36 5.46
N TRP A 280 10.45 18.47 5.43
CA TRP A 280 11.26 18.96 6.56
C TRP A 280 10.83 20.34 7.09
N PRO A 281 10.79 21.42 6.29
CA PRO A 281 10.36 22.73 6.77
C PRO A 281 8.85 22.82 7.07
N ASN A 282 8.01 21.92 6.55
CA ASN A 282 6.60 21.83 6.96
C ASN A 282 6.47 21.21 8.35
N ALA A 283 7.22 20.13 8.64
CA ALA A 283 7.24 19.46 9.94
C ALA A 283 7.66 20.39 11.09
N LEU A 284 8.72 21.18 10.88
CA LEU A 284 9.16 22.21 11.84
C LEU A 284 8.10 23.33 12.02
N GLY A 285 7.31 23.62 10.98
CA GLY A 285 6.17 24.55 11.06
C GLY A 285 5.00 23.98 11.87
N ILE A 286 4.70 22.69 11.70
CA ILE A 286 3.70 21.96 12.49
C ILE A 286 4.13 21.88 13.96
N GLU A 287 5.38 21.51 14.24
CA GLU A 287 5.96 21.51 15.59
C GLU A 287 5.77 22.86 16.29
N GLN A 288 6.16 23.96 15.65
CA GLN A 288 5.99 25.30 16.23
C GLN A 288 4.51 25.64 16.45
N ALA A 289 3.62 25.28 15.53
CA ALA A 289 2.18 25.52 15.69
C ALA A 289 1.56 24.73 16.85
N ILE A 290 2.07 23.52 17.14
CA ILE A 290 1.66 22.73 18.31
C ILE A 290 2.20 23.36 19.61
N LEU A 291 3.46 23.81 19.61
CA LEU A 291 4.05 24.52 20.76
C LEU A 291 3.34 25.84 21.06
N ASP A 292 2.88 26.55 20.02
CA ASP A 292 2.13 27.82 20.13
C ASP A 292 0.72 27.65 20.75
N LEU A 293 0.19 26.42 20.86
CA LEU A 293 -1.02 26.12 21.64
C LEU A 293 -0.80 26.31 23.15
N GLY A 294 0.45 26.23 23.62
CA GLY A 294 0.83 26.45 25.02
C GLY A 294 0.58 25.29 25.99
N TYR A 295 0.18 24.11 25.50
CA TYR A 295 0.09 22.88 26.29
C TYR A 295 1.49 22.34 26.65
N GLY A 296 1.62 21.67 27.79
CA GLY A 296 2.89 21.05 28.20
C GLY A 296 2.75 19.96 29.25
N GLU A 297 3.80 19.79 30.07
CA GLU A 297 3.87 18.73 31.09
C GLU A 297 2.70 18.80 32.10
N SER A 298 2.19 20.00 32.38
CA SER A 298 0.99 20.27 33.18
C SER A 298 -0.27 19.57 32.67
N ASP A 299 -0.35 19.37 31.36
CA ASP A 299 -1.47 18.82 30.62
C ASP A 299 -1.24 17.35 30.27
N GLY A 300 -0.05 16.82 30.60
CA GLY A 300 0.41 15.47 30.30
C GLY A 300 1.14 15.34 28.96
N LEU A 301 1.44 16.45 28.26
CA LEU A 301 2.13 16.44 26.96
C LEU A 301 3.65 16.54 27.14
N ARG A 302 4.36 15.80 26.29
CA ARG A 302 5.77 16.05 25.94
C ARG A 302 5.86 17.01 24.74
N PRO A 303 7.02 17.60 24.45
CA PRO A 303 7.24 18.33 23.19
C PRO A 303 6.99 17.44 21.95
N PRO A 304 6.61 18.00 20.79
CA PRO A 304 6.55 17.26 19.52
C PRO A 304 7.90 16.63 19.15
N GLN A 305 7.86 15.63 18.28
CA GLN A 305 9.01 14.89 17.78
C GLN A 305 8.98 14.80 16.25
N VAL A 306 10.13 14.98 15.61
CA VAL A 306 10.31 14.76 14.17
C VAL A 306 11.28 13.59 14.00
N PRO A 307 10.82 12.39 13.57
CA PRO A 307 11.64 11.19 13.59
C PRO A 307 13.03 11.34 12.94
N LEU A 308 13.12 11.91 11.74
CA LEU A 308 14.39 12.19 11.04
C LEU A 308 15.39 13.06 11.85
N ARG A 309 14.90 13.84 12.81
CA ARG A 309 15.74 14.71 13.67
C ARG A 309 16.11 14.05 15.00
N ASP A 310 15.17 13.29 15.56
CA ASP A 310 15.14 12.95 16.98
C ASP A 310 15.41 11.46 17.27
N TRP A 311 15.23 10.58 16.28
CA TRP A 311 15.29 9.11 16.41
C TRP A 311 16.31 8.52 15.41
N ASP A 312 16.99 7.41 15.78
CA ASP A 312 18.03 6.78 14.92
C ASP A 312 17.43 5.85 13.83
N GLU A 313 16.51 4.95 14.22
CA GLU A 313 15.78 3.99 13.37
C GLU A 313 14.39 3.74 13.97
N GLY A 314 13.49 3.10 13.22
CA GLY A 314 12.27 2.47 13.75
C GLY A 314 10.95 3.23 13.55
N TRP A 315 10.93 4.27 12.72
CA TRP A 315 9.70 4.85 12.18
C TRP A 315 9.91 5.20 10.70
N ASP A 316 9.69 4.23 9.82
CA ASP A 316 10.18 4.25 8.44
C ASP A 316 9.10 4.39 7.35
N ASP A 317 9.50 4.91 6.19
CA ASP A 317 8.68 5.17 5.00
C ASP A 317 8.95 4.18 3.86
N TRP A 318 9.58 3.05 4.15
CA TRP A 318 9.87 2.02 3.15
C TRP A 318 8.60 1.32 2.61
N PRO A 319 7.58 0.98 3.43
CA PRO A 319 6.36 0.32 2.95
C PRO A 319 5.45 1.24 2.12
N PRO A 320 5.07 0.85 0.89
CA PRO A 320 4.14 1.61 0.06
C PRO A 320 2.66 1.40 0.45
N ILE A 321 2.40 0.76 1.60
CA ILE A 321 1.05 0.37 2.06
C ILE A 321 0.42 1.39 3.01
N PHE A 322 1.20 2.38 3.46
CA PHE A 322 0.74 3.48 4.29
C PHE A 322 0.21 4.63 3.41
N ALA A 323 -0.80 5.37 3.85
CA ALA A 323 -1.43 6.39 2.99
C ALA A 323 -0.49 7.56 2.62
N PRO A 324 0.34 8.12 3.51
CA PRO A 324 1.32 9.16 3.15
C PRO A 324 2.38 8.67 2.15
N GLN A 325 2.88 7.45 2.33
CA GLN A 325 3.90 6.82 1.49
C GLN A 325 3.34 6.47 0.09
N TYR A 326 2.11 5.97 0.02
CA TYR A 326 1.41 5.79 -1.25
C TYR A 326 1.14 7.14 -1.95
N ALA A 327 0.81 8.21 -1.20
CA ALA A 327 0.69 9.56 -1.75
C ALA A 327 2.03 10.14 -2.25
N ALA A 328 3.16 9.79 -1.64
CA ALA A 328 4.49 10.17 -2.13
C ALA A 328 4.82 9.53 -3.50
N LEU A 329 4.36 8.29 -3.76
CA LEU A 329 4.44 7.67 -5.09
C LEU A 329 3.58 8.39 -6.14
N HIS A 330 2.51 9.07 -5.73
CA HIS A 330 1.72 9.99 -6.55
C HIS A 330 2.32 11.42 -6.66
N GLY A 331 3.52 11.66 -6.13
CA GLY A 331 4.18 12.96 -6.21
C GLY A 331 3.60 14.03 -5.28
N ALA A 332 2.98 13.62 -4.17
CA ALA A 332 2.66 14.51 -3.06
C ALA A 332 3.86 14.65 -2.10
N VAL A 333 3.92 15.77 -1.39
CA VAL A 333 4.58 15.83 -0.08
C VAL A 333 3.59 15.28 0.94
N ALA A 334 4.01 14.46 1.90
CA ALA A 334 3.07 13.75 2.77
C ALA A 334 3.60 13.61 4.21
N HIS A 335 2.70 13.50 5.17
CA HIS A 335 3.03 13.28 6.59
C HIS A 335 1.99 12.40 7.30
N THR A 336 2.45 11.35 7.98
CA THR A 336 1.78 10.78 9.15
C THR A 336 1.92 11.75 10.33
N VAL A 337 0.84 11.98 11.09
CA VAL A 337 0.89 12.73 12.36
C VAL A 337 0.12 12.02 13.47
N GLU A 338 0.82 11.66 14.54
CA GLU A 338 0.31 10.91 15.70
C GLU A 338 0.03 11.85 16.89
N ILE A 339 -1.24 12.11 17.20
CA ILE A 339 -1.65 13.06 18.25
C ILE A 339 -1.42 12.50 19.68
N PRO A 340 -1.28 13.33 20.74
CA PRO A 340 -0.48 12.91 21.89
C PRO A 340 -1.17 12.07 22.99
N LEU A 341 -2.47 12.24 23.26
CA LEU A 341 -3.08 11.72 24.49
C LEU A 341 -4.09 10.58 24.24
N ARG A 342 -3.69 9.32 24.48
CA ARG A 342 -4.57 8.13 24.31
C ARG A 342 -5.93 8.28 24.99
N VAL A 343 -7.00 8.11 24.22
CA VAL A 343 -8.40 7.98 24.68
C VAL A 343 -9.04 6.63 24.33
N ASN A 344 -8.38 5.79 23.53
CA ASN A 344 -8.87 4.49 23.07
C ASN A 344 -8.43 3.31 23.96
N ASN A 345 -8.81 2.09 23.56
CA ASN A 345 -8.42 0.81 24.16
C ASN A 345 -8.61 0.83 25.70
N SER A 346 -7.59 0.43 26.47
CA SER A 346 -7.62 0.48 27.95
C SER A 346 -7.79 1.90 28.52
N SER A 347 -7.39 2.94 27.79
CA SER A 347 -7.62 4.34 28.22
C SER A 347 -9.07 4.77 28.07
N TYR A 348 -9.87 4.11 27.22
CA TYR A 348 -11.32 4.39 27.09
C TYR A 348 -12.11 4.10 28.38
N GLN A 349 -11.51 3.37 29.34
CA GLN A 349 -12.08 3.13 30.66
C GLN A 349 -11.97 4.32 31.63
N LEU A 350 -11.18 5.36 31.29
CA LEU A 350 -10.96 6.55 32.12
C LEU A 350 -12.26 7.34 32.43
N PRO A 351 -12.26 8.19 33.47
CA PRO A 351 -13.34 9.13 33.74
C PRO A 351 -13.69 9.99 32.52
N VAL A 352 -14.98 10.28 32.34
CA VAL A 352 -15.51 10.98 31.16
C VAL A 352 -14.93 12.40 31.05
N GLU A 353 -14.62 13.02 32.18
CA GLU A 353 -14.00 14.35 32.29
C GLU A 353 -12.55 14.35 31.77
N GLU A 354 -11.76 13.31 32.08
CA GLU A 354 -10.39 13.17 31.59
C GLU A 354 -10.36 12.78 30.11
N LEU A 355 -11.26 11.89 29.67
CA LEU A 355 -11.42 11.56 28.25
C LEU A 355 -11.74 12.80 27.41
N ARG A 356 -12.67 13.64 27.87
CA ARG A 356 -13.05 14.89 27.22
C ARG A 356 -11.92 15.93 27.24
N ARG A 357 -11.14 16.01 28.32
CA ARG A 357 -9.94 16.86 28.38
C ARG A 357 -8.89 16.44 27.34
N ARG A 358 -8.60 15.14 27.23
CA ARG A 358 -7.67 14.59 26.23
C ARG A 358 -8.15 14.84 24.81
N ALA A 359 -9.40 14.49 24.52
CA ALA A 359 -10.01 14.65 23.22
C ALA A 359 -10.02 16.12 22.75
N ALA A 360 -10.30 17.07 23.66
CA ALA A 360 -10.19 18.50 23.34
C ALA A 360 -8.76 18.89 22.93
N ILE A 361 -7.75 18.53 23.73
CA ILE A 361 -6.34 18.86 23.44
C ILE A 361 -5.87 18.20 22.13
N ASN A 362 -6.21 16.92 21.92
CA ASN A 362 -5.91 16.21 20.67
C ASN A 362 -6.58 16.86 19.45
N THR A 363 -7.81 17.37 19.61
CA THR A 363 -8.52 18.10 18.54
C THR A 363 -7.86 19.46 18.24
N ASP A 364 -7.40 20.19 19.25
CA ASP A 364 -6.64 21.43 19.06
C ASP A 364 -5.27 21.16 18.38
N VAL A 365 -4.57 20.08 18.76
CA VAL A 365 -3.33 19.63 18.11
C VAL A 365 -3.57 19.27 16.64
N ALA A 366 -4.56 18.42 16.33
CA ALA A 366 -4.90 18.06 14.95
C ALA A 366 -5.31 19.30 14.12
N HIS A 367 -6.04 20.25 14.70
CA HIS A 367 -6.40 21.49 14.01
C HIS A 367 -5.18 22.39 13.75
N ALA A 368 -4.22 22.46 14.68
CA ALA A 368 -2.95 23.15 14.47
C ALA A 368 -2.12 22.52 13.34
N VAL A 369 -2.05 21.19 13.26
CA VAL A 369 -1.37 20.45 12.19
C VAL A 369 -1.95 20.80 10.81
N ILE A 370 -3.28 20.74 10.66
CA ILE A 370 -3.96 21.06 9.40
C ILE A 370 -3.72 22.53 9.03
N THR A 371 -3.93 23.46 9.96
CA THR A 371 -3.85 24.90 9.67
C THR A 371 -2.42 25.38 9.40
N ALA A 372 -1.42 24.83 10.09
CA ALA A 372 0.00 25.07 9.81
C ALA A 372 0.38 24.60 8.40
N THR A 373 -0.02 23.38 8.04
CA THR A 373 0.23 22.81 6.70
C THR A 373 -0.43 23.65 5.59
N LEU A 374 -1.68 24.07 5.78
CA LEU A 374 -2.36 24.94 4.82
C LEU A 374 -1.71 26.33 4.71
N GLY A 375 -1.13 26.85 5.80
CA GLY A 375 -0.28 28.03 5.80
C GLY A 375 1.02 27.82 5.00
N TYR A 376 1.68 26.68 5.18
CA TYR A 376 2.88 26.31 4.41
C TYR A 376 2.57 26.19 2.91
N VAL A 377 1.48 25.51 2.54
CA VAL A 377 1.06 25.37 1.15
C VAL A 377 0.72 26.73 0.54
N ALA A 378 0.00 27.61 1.25
CA ALA A 378 -0.29 28.95 0.76
C ALA A 378 0.98 29.79 0.52
N ALA A 379 2.01 29.65 1.36
CA ALA A 379 3.29 30.32 1.19
C ALA A 379 4.15 29.72 0.05
N HIS A 380 4.09 28.40 -0.18
CA HIS A 380 4.99 27.67 -1.08
C HIS A 380 4.31 27.10 -2.34
N ARG A 381 3.03 27.43 -2.60
CA ARG A 381 2.17 26.92 -3.70
C ARG A 381 2.88 26.76 -5.05
N SER A 382 3.67 27.74 -5.45
CA SER A 382 4.36 27.72 -6.76
C SER A 382 5.66 26.91 -6.78
N ALA A 383 6.26 26.61 -5.62
CA ALA A 383 7.37 25.66 -5.51
C ALA A 383 6.83 24.23 -5.50
N LEU A 384 5.90 23.92 -4.57
CA LEU A 384 5.23 22.61 -4.48
C LEU A 384 4.68 22.13 -5.84
N LEU A 385 4.00 23.01 -6.59
CA LEU A 385 3.52 22.69 -7.93
C LEU A 385 4.65 22.44 -8.95
N ALA A 386 5.72 23.25 -8.91
CA ALA A 386 6.85 23.09 -9.83
C ALA A 386 7.64 21.81 -9.55
N ASP A 387 7.78 21.44 -8.27
CA ASP A 387 8.48 20.23 -7.85
C ASP A 387 7.65 18.96 -8.09
N GLN A 388 6.32 18.97 -7.87
CA GLN A 388 5.44 17.88 -8.33
C GLN A 388 5.51 17.69 -9.86
N ILE A 389 5.48 18.79 -10.63
CA ILE A 389 5.68 18.72 -12.09
C ILE A 389 7.07 18.14 -12.41
N GLU A 390 8.11 18.46 -11.65
CA GLU A 390 9.46 17.92 -11.84
C GLU A 390 9.53 16.41 -11.54
N VAL A 391 8.84 15.88 -10.51
CA VAL A 391 8.72 14.43 -10.26
C VAL A 391 8.20 13.73 -11.51
N PHE A 392 7.03 14.13 -12.00
CA PHE A 392 6.41 13.54 -13.19
C PHE A 392 7.27 13.77 -14.44
N ARG A 393 7.97 14.90 -14.55
CA ARG A 393 8.85 15.21 -15.69
C ARG A 393 10.11 14.34 -15.71
N ARG A 394 10.73 14.07 -14.57
CA ARG A 394 11.86 13.13 -14.44
C ARG A 394 11.40 11.72 -14.82
N GLY A 395 10.23 11.31 -14.32
CA GLY A 395 9.54 10.06 -14.67
C GLY A 395 9.36 9.90 -16.18
N ALA A 396 8.59 10.79 -16.81
CA ALA A 396 8.31 10.78 -18.25
C ALA A 396 9.56 10.94 -19.14
N ALA A 397 10.68 11.42 -18.59
CA ALA A 397 11.96 11.52 -19.31
C ALA A 397 12.85 10.26 -19.16
N GLY A 398 12.58 9.38 -18.20
CA GLY A 398 13.47 8.28 -17.83
C GLY A 398 14.77 8.76 -17.17
N GLU A 399 14.77 9.94 -16.52
CA GLU A 399 15.96 10.47 -15.84
C GLU A 399 16.24 9.70 -14.54
N PRO A 400 17.50 9.43 -14.15
CA PRO A 400 17.81 8.93 -12.81
C PRO A 400 17.23 9.83 -11.70
N GLN A 401 17.10 9.31 -10.48
CA GLN A 401 16.84 10.11 -9.26
C GLN A 401 18.01 11.09 -8.99
N ARG A 402 17.88 11.89 -7.92
CA ARG A 402 19.00 12.63 -7.30
C ARG A 402 19.22 12.06 -5.89
N ARG A 403 20.47 12.06 -5.42
CA ARG A 403 20.81 11.66 -4.05
C ARG A 403 20.46 12.81 -3.13
N VAL A 404 19.66 12.57 -2.09
CA VAL A 404 19.18 13.62 -1.17
C VAL A 404 20.35 14.37 -0.50
N ALA A 405 21.41 13.65 -0.09
CA ALA A 405 22.64 14.21 0.47
C ALA A 405 23.40 15.19 -0.46
N ASP A 406 23.27 15.06 -1.77
CA ASP A 406 23.89 15.99 -2.73
C ASP A 406 23.07 17.29 -2.90
N VAL A 407 21.83 17.33 -2.39
CA VAL A 407 20.86 18.42 -2.59
C VAL A 407 20.49 19.13 -1.28
N LEU A 408 20.39 18.39 -0.18
CA LEU A 408 20.04 18.86 1.17
C LEU A 408 21.04 18.36 2.25
N PRO A 409 22.36 18.58 2.09
CA PRO A 409 23.40 18.08 3.01
C PRO A 409 23.31 18.64 4.45
N GLU A 410 22.45 19.63 4.70
CA GLU A 410 22.15 20.16 6.03
C GLU A 410 20.95 19.49 6.72
N VAL A 411 20.26 18.56 6.03
CA VAL A 411 19.12 17.79 6.54
C VAL A 411 19.37 16.28 6.46
N ALA A 412 19.99 15.80 5.37
CA ALA A 412 20.09 14.38 5.06
C ALA A 412 21.53 13.89 4.81
N GLY A 413 21.84 12.70 5.31
CA GLY A 413 23.12 11.99 5.19
C GLY A 413 23.14 10.92 4.10
N GLU A 414 24.16 10.07 4.11
CA GLU A 414 24.30 8.91 3.21
C GLU A 414 23.35 7.77 3.61
N GLU A 415 23.07 7.67 4.91
CA GLU A 415 22.02 6.88 5.56
C GLU A 415 20.64 7.06 4.89
N ASP A 416 20.33 8.27 4.43
CA ASP A 416 19.06 8.66 3.80
C ASP A 416 19.07 8.49 2.26
N VAL A 417 20.15 7.99 1.67
CA VAL A 417 20.25 7.78 0.22
C VAL A 417 19.66 6.44 -0.17
N TRP A 418 18.37 6.46 -0.52
CA TRP A 418 17.63 5.31 -1.04
C TRP A 418 17.16 5.62 -2.47
N THR A 419 17.82 5.02 -3.46
CA THR A 419 17.57 5.26 -4.90
C THR A 419 17.69 3.97 -5.69
N THR A 420 16.80 3.76 -6.65
CA THR A 420 16.74 2.53 -7.46
C THR A 420 17.24 2.74 -8.89
N LEU A 421 17.48 1.64 -9.61
CA LEU A 421 17.81 1.66 -11.04
C LEU A 421 16.62 1.15 -11.87
N TYR A 422 15.69 2.06 -12.17
CA TYR A 422 14.52 1.78 -12.99
C TYR A 422 14.86 1.00 -14.27
N PRO A 423 14.22 -0.16 -14.53
CA PRO A 423 14.28 -0.85 -15.81
C PRO A 423 13.66 0.02 -16.92
N ARG A 424 13.78 -0.42 -18.17
CA ARG A 424 13.17 0.30 -19.30
C ARG A 424 11.65 0.16 -19.24
N ALA A 425 11.16 -1.05 -18.97
CA ALA A 425 9.75 -1.38 -18.94
C ALA A 425 9.52 -2.72 -18.23
N TYR A 426 8.27 -3.07 -18.00
CA TYR A 426 7.83 -4.45 -17.79
C TYR A 426 6.97 -4.92 -18.97
N VAL A 427 6.97 -6.22 -19.24
CA VAL A 427 6.07 -6.86 -20.19
C VAL A 427 5.27 -7.92 -19.47
N ILE A 428 3.94 -7.83 -19.50
CA ILE A 428 3.03 -8.86 -18.99
C ILE A 428 2.56 -9.66 -20.22
N PRO A 429 3.11 -10.86 -20.47
CA PRO A 429 2.71 -11.72 -21.59
C PRO A 429 1.24 -12.19 -21.49
N VAL A 430 0.74 -12.74 -22.61
CA VAL A 430 -0.57 -13.40 -22.73
C VAL A 430 -0.43 -14.69 -23.55
N GLY A 431 -1.39 -15.62 -23.39
CA GLY A 431 -1.33 -16.93 -24.03
C GLY A 431 -0.23 -17.83 -23.44
N PRO A 432 0.39 -18.75 -24.20
CA PRO A 432 1.29 -19.79 -23.68
C PRO A 432 2.61 -19.34 -23.02
N GLY A 433 2.81 -18.03 -22.81
CA GLY A 433 3.91 -17.47 -22.01
C GLY A 433 3.42 -16.74 -20.76
N GLN A 434 2.20 -17.04 -20.30
CA GLN A 434 1.53 -16.46 -19.14
C GLN A 434 0.78 -17.58 -18.40
N ARG A 435 1.20 -17.93 -17.18
CA ARG A 435 0.59 -18.99 -16.36
C ARG A 435 -0.87 -18.70 -16.04
N SER A 436 -1.21 -17.47 -15.66
CA SER A 436 -2.57 -17.09 -15.27
C SER A 436 -3.07 -15.88 -16.05
N ALA A 437 -4.04 -16.13 -16.93
CA ALA A 437 -4.81 -15.10 -17.63
C ALA A 437 -5.65 -14.19 -16.69
N PRO A 438 -6.34 -14.70 -15.65
CA PRO A 438 -7.02 -13.84 -14.68
C PRO A 438 -6.03 -13.03 -13.83
N ALA A 439 -4.86 -13.58 -13.44
CA ALA A 439 -3.83 -12.80 -12.76
C ALA A 439 -3.31 -11.64 -13.61
N ALA A 440 -2.99 -11.90 -14.89
CA ALA A 440 -2.51 -10.88 -15.80
C ALA A 440 -3.52 -9.75 -16.02
N ALA A 441 -4.82 -10.08 -16.05
CA ALA A 441 -5.89 -9.08 -16.11
C ALA A 441 -5.99 -8.29 -14.79
N ARG A 442 -6.09 -8.99 -13.64
CA ARG A 442 -6.15 -8.41 -12.29
C ARG A 442 -5.00 -7.42 -12.02
N LEU A 443 -3.78 -7.78 -12.41
CA LEU A 443 -2.60 -6.94 -12.25
C LEU A 443 -2.63 -5.71 -13.16
N VAL A 444 -3.08 -5.84 -14.42
CA VAL A 444 -3.22 -4.69 -15.34
C VAL A 444 -4.34 -3.75 -14.89
N ASP A 445 -5.50 -4.26 -14.47
CA ASP A 445 -6.59 -3.42 -13.98
C ASP A 445 -6.24 -2.71 -12.66
N HIS A 446 -5.42 -3.35 -11.81
CA HIS A 446 -4.85 -2.69 -10.64
C HIS A 446 -3.93 -1.53 -11.02
N LEU A 447 -2.95 -1.75 -11.91
CA LEU A 447 -2.07 -0.70 -12.43
C LEU A 447 -2.86 0.47 -13.06
N LEU A 448 -3.94 0.18 -13.79
CA LEU A 448 -4.78 1.21 -14.40
C LEU A 448 -5.59 2.00 -13.36
N ALA A 449 -6.05 1.36 -12.28
CA ALA A 449 -6.72 2.03 -11.17
C ALA A 449 -5.75 2.90 -10.32
N ASP A 450 -4.48 2.51 -10.26
CA ASP A 450 -3.35 3.29 -9.73
C ASP A 450 -2.96 4.47 -10.67
N GLY A 451 -3.52 4.53 -11.87
CA GLY A 451 -3.19 5.53 -12.89
C GLY A 451 -1.87 5.29 -13.63
N VAL A 452 -1.24 4.12 -13.45
CA VAL A 452 -0.06 3.70 -14.20
C VAL A 452 -0.45 3.44 -15.66
N GLN A 453 0.31 4.01 -16.58
CA GLN A 453 0.05 3.93 -18.01
C GLN A 453 0.47 2.55 -18.55
N VAL A 454 -0.51 1.71 -18.87
CA VAL A 454 -0.32 0.40 -19.52
C VAL A 454 -0.65 0.49 -21.01
N ARG A 455 0.12 -0.19 -21.85
CA ARG A 455 -0.06 -0.24 -23.32
C ARG A 455 -0.21 -1.70 -23.78
N ARG A 456 -1.05 -1.97 -24.78
CA ARG A 456 -1.29 -3.32 -25.35
C ARG A 456 -0.65 -3.43 -26.73
N LEU A 457 0.09 -4.51 -26.99
CA LEU A 457 0.72 -4.76 -28.29
C LEU A 457 -0.35 -5.02 -29.37
N THR A 458 -0.41 -4.16 -30.39
CA THR A 458 -1.28 -4.32 -31.56
C THR A 458 -0.69 -5.24 -32.62
N ARG A 459 0.58 -5.64 -32.45
CA ARG A 459 1.29 -6.65 -33.26
C ARG A 459 2.30 -7.38 -32.37
N ALA A 460 2.55 -8.66 -32.67
CA ALA A 460 3.63 -9.39 -32.02
C ALA A 460 4.98 -8.65 -32.21
N ALA A 461 5.74 -8.52 -31.13
CA ALA A 461 6.94 -7.67 -31.07
C ALA A 461 8.12 -8.40 -30.41
N ARG A 462 9.34 -8.04 -30.82
CA ARG A 462 10.57 -8.54 -30.21
C ARG A 462 11.10 -7.51 -29.22
N ILE A 463 11.14 -7.85 -27.93
CA ILE A 463 11.58 -6.99 -26.82
C ILE A 463 12.65 -7.78 -26.05
N ASP A 464 13.79 -7.14 -25.78
CA ASP A 464 15.00 -7.74 -25.19
C ASP A 464 15.31 -9.19 -25.62
N GLY A 465 15.29 -9.44 -26.92
CA GLY A 465 15.58 -10.77 -27.49
C GLY A 465 14.42 -11.77 -27.46
N ALA A 466 13.49 -11.68 -26.51
CA ALA A 466 12.25 -12.45 -26.46
C ALA A 466 11.21 -11.93 -27.48
N THR A 467 10.21 -12.75 -27.83
CA THR A 467 9.12 -12.38 -28.76
C THR A 467 7.77 -12.56 -28.09
N TYR A 468 7.00 -11.49 -28.02
CA TYR A 468 5.71 -11.43 -27.35
C TYR A 468 4.58 -11.37 -28.38
N PRO A 469 3.44 -12.06 -28.16
CA PRO A 469 2.31 -12.06 -29.08
C PRO A 469 1.60 -10.70 -29.14
N VAL A 470 0.66 -10.58 -30.09
CA VAL A 470 -0.36 -9.52 -30.05
C VAL A 470 -1.21 -9.70 -28.80
N GLY A 471 -1.58 -8.60 -28.14
CA GLY A 471 -2.35 -8.60 -26.89
C GLY A 471 -1.52 -8.54 -25.60
N SER A 472 -0.21 -8.83 -25.63
CA SER A 472 0.64 -8.65 -24.43
C SER A 472 0.70 -7.18 -24.00
N TYR A 473 0.83 -6.96 -22.70
CA TYR A 473 0.88 -5.63 -22.10
C TYR A 473 2.32 -5.16 -21.89
N VAL A 474 2.53 -3.86 -21.98
CA VAL A 474 3.82 -3.19 -21.80
C VAL A 474 3.62 -2.00 -20.86
N VAL A 475 4.37 -1.99 -19.76
CA VAL A 475 4.40 -0.90 -18.77
C VAL A 475 5.71 -0.14 -18.98
N ASP A 476 5.65 0.93 -19.76
CA ASP A 476 6.80 1.76 -20.11
C ASP A 476 7.18 2.66 -18.92
N LEU A 477 8.37 2.53 -18.33
CA LEU A 477 8.79 3.33 -17.16
C LEU A 477 9.27 4.75 -17.50
N HIS A 478 9.25 5.16 -18.77
CA HIS A 478 9.39 6.58 -19.15
C HIS A 478 8.01 7.25 -19.05
N GLN A 479 7.41 7.18 -17.86
CA GLN A 479 6.06 7.70 -17.58
C GLN A 479 6.01 8.47 -16.25
N PRO A 480 4.98 9.30 -16.02
CA PRO A 480 4.85 10.12 -14.81
C PRO A 480 4.94 9.33 -13.50
N LEU A 481 4.17 8.25 -13.37
CA LEU A 481 4.05 7.42 -12.15
C LEU A 481 5.00 6.21 -12.17
N ARG A 482 6.22 6.39 -12.69
CA ARG A 482 7.22 5.31 -12.75
C ARG A 482 7.59 4.72 -11.37
N GLY A 483 7.51 5.53 -10.31
CA GLY A 483 7.84 5.12 -8.95
C GLY A 483 6.84 4.06 -8.49
N LEU A 484 5.55 4.41 -8.51
CA LEU A 484 4.44 3.49 -8.26
C LEU A 484 4.52 2.23 -9.12
N ALA A 485 4.74 2.38 -10.43
CA ALA A 485 4.85 1.24 -11.36
C ALA A 485 6.02 0.29 -11.03
N ASN A 486 7.18 0.83 -10.61
CA ASN A 486 8.35 0.05 -10.24
C ASN A 486 8.22 -0.55 -8.82
N THR A 487 7.56 0.13 -7.89
CA THR A 487 7.16 -0.42 -6.58
C THR A 487 6.16 -1.56 -6.71
N THR A 488 5.26 -1.50 -7.69
CA THR A 488 4.22 -2.51 -7.92
C THR A 488 4.76 -3.76 -8.61
N LEU A 489 5.68 -3.59 -9.57
CA LEU A 489 6.13 -4.66 -10.48
C LEU A 489 7.60 -5.10 -10.32
N GLY A 490 8.44 -4.29 -9.67
CA GLY A 490 9.83 -4.63 -9.41
C GLY A 490 9.97 -5.67 -8.31
N PRO A 491 11.12 -6.35 -8.22
CA PRO A 491 11.38 -7.32 -7.15
C PRO A 491 11.54 -6.66 -5.77
N GLY A 492 11.86 -5.36 -5.71
CA GLY A 492 12.39 -4.70 -4.53
C GLY A 492 13.89 -4.95 -4.34
N THR A 493 14.40 -4.64 -3.15
CA THR A 493 15.82 -4.75 -2.77
C THR A 493 15.96 -5.45 -1.43
N ASP A 494 17.03 -6.23 -1.22
CA ASP A 494 17.43 -6.69 0.12
C ASP A 494 18.09 -5.53 0.90
N ILE A 495 17.50 -5.21 2.05
CA ILE A 495 17.93 -4.11 2.93
C ILE A 495 18.51 -4.62 4.27
N SER A 496 18.73 -5.93 4.40
CA SER A 496 19.22 -6.63 5.61
C SER A 496 20.61 -6.17 6.09
N GLU A 497 21.46 -5.66 5.21
CA GLU A 497 22.76 -5.07 5.59
C GLU A 497 22.66 -3.59 5.97
N ARG A 498 21.56 -2.89 5.61
CA ARG A 498 21.44 -1.44 5.75
C ARG A 498 20.83 -0.98 7.08
N VAL A 499 19.90 -1.73 7.67
CA VAL A 499 19.12 -1.31 8.86
C VAL A 499 18.95 -2.42 9.90
N GLY A 500 18.80 -2.05 11.17
CA GLY A 500 18.74 -2.97 12.31
C GLY A 500 17.52 -3.89 12.31
N ALA A 501 16.36 -3.30 12.05
CA ALA A 501 15.02 -3.89 11.98
C ALA A 501 14.11 -3.06 11.05
N MET A 502 12.84 -3.45 10.93
CA MET A 502 11.79 -2.73 10.19
C MET A 502 10.67 -2.30 11.15
N TYR A 503 9.96 -1.22 10.82
CA TYR A 503 8.72 -0.85 11.51
C TYR A 503 7.55 -1.80 11.19
N ASP A 504 7.52 -2.38 9.98
CA ASP A 504 6.54 -3.40 9.56
C ASP A 504 7.10 -4.32 8.45
N ILE A 505 6.59 -4.21 7.23
CA ILE A 505 7.01 -5.02 6.08
C ILE A 505 8.23 -4.42 5.35
N SER A 506 8.83 -5.20 4.46
CA SER A 506 10.00 -4.79 3.67
C SER A 506 10.07 -5.41 2.27
N GLY A 507 9.61 -6.66 2.07
CA GLY A 507 9.39 -7.21 0.74
C GLY A 507 7.98 -6.90 0.23
N TRP A 508 7.87 -6.42 -1.01
CA TRP A 508 6.58 -6.28 -1.70
C TRP A 508 6.79 -6.32 -3.21
N SER A 509 5.94 -7.06 -3.93
CA SER A 509 5.97 -7.10 -5.39
C SER A 509 4.72 -7.78 -5.92
N LEU A 510 3.77 -7.02 -6.47
CA LEU A 510 2.61 -7.63 -7.13
C LEU A 510 3.06 -8.36 -8.41
N GLY A 511 4.11 -7.85 -9.07
CA GLY A 511 4.72 -8.48 -10.25
C GLY A 511 5.34 -9.86 -10.01
N LEU A 512 5.62 -10.25 -8.76
CA LEU A 512 6.08 -11.59 -8.40
C LEU A 512 5.06 -12.39 -7.57
N LEU A 513 4.18 -11.72 -6.81
CA LEU A 513 3.31 -12.34 -5.82
C LEU A 513 1.81 -12.34 -6.17
N TRP A 514 1.38 -11.72 -7.27
CA TRP A 514 -0.01 -11.79 -7.77
C TRP A 514 -0.25 -12.89 -8.82
N GLY A 515 0.72 -13.78 -9.01
CA GLY A 515 0.59 -15.01 -9.79
C GLY A 515 0.68 -14.84 -11.31
N ALA A 516 0.75 -13.61 -11.82
CA ALA A 516 0.99 -13.31 -13.23
C ALA A 516 2.48 -13.36 -13.55
N ASP A 517 2.86 -13.92 -14.70
CA ASP A 517 4.21 -13.77 -15.24
C ASP A 517 4.44 -12.31 -15.63
N VAL A 518 5.56 -11.72 -15.17
CA VAL A 518 5.99 -10.36 -15.50
C VAL A 518 7.47 -10.36 -15.87
N VAL A 519 7.81 -9.87 -17.07
CA VAL A 519 9.19 -9.84 -17.56
C VAL A 519 9.77 -8.42 -17.50
N THR A 520 10.82 -8.25 -16.70
CA THR A 520 11.59 -7.01 -16.61
C THR A 520 12.41 -6.77 -17.88
N VAL A 521 12.29 -5.59 -18.49
CA VAL A 521 13.06 -5.16 -19.67
C VAL A 521 14.21 -4.25 -19.20
N PRO A 522 15.49 -4.63 -19.36
CA PRO A 522 16.62 -3.87 -18.82
C PRO A 522 16.69 -2.41 -19.29
N GLN A 523 17.14 -1.50 -18.42
CA GLN A 523 17.17 -0.04 -18.64
C GLN A 523 17.75 0.40 -20.00
N GLY A 524 18.80 -0.28 -20.49
CA GLY A 524 19.44 0.03 -21.76
C GLY A 524 18.74 -0.51 -23.02
N ALA A 525 17.67 -1.29 -22.88
CA ALA A 525 17.03 -1.98 -24.01
C ALA A 525 16.16 -1.04 -24.87
N PRO A 526 16.14 -1.21 -26.21
CA PRO A 526 15.39 -0.34 -27.11
C PRO A 526 13.91 -0.75 -27.19
N LEU A 527 13.04 -0.06 -26.43
CA LEU A 527 11.59 -0.22 -26.57
C LEU A 527 11.05 0.58 -27.77
N ARG A 528 10.66 -0.12 -28.84
CA ARG A 528 9.99 0.42 -30.04
C ARG A 528 8.99 -0.60 -30.59
N VAL A 529 7.76 -0.53 -30.12
CA VAL A 529 6.70 -1.50 -30.44
C VAL A 529 5.54 -0.83 -31.19
N ALA A 530 4.60 -1.64 -31.68
CA ALA A 530 3.31 -1.16 -32.19
C ALA A 530 2.25 -1.50 -31.14
N ASP A 531 1.65 -0.47 -30.56
CA ASP A 531 0.82 -0.58 -29.36
C ASP A 531 -0.32 0.47 -29.34
N GLU A 532 -1.21 0.33 -28.36
CA GLU A 532 -2.29 1.26 -28.04
C GLU A 532 -2.46 1.37 -26.51
N PRO A 533 -3.02 2.47 -25.97
CA PRO A 533 -3.33 2.58 -24.54
C PRO A 533 -4.36 1.52 -24.11
N VAL A 534 -4.38 1.18 -22.82
CA VAL A 534 -5.38 0.29 -22.22
C VAL A 534 -6.28 1.09 -21.28
N GLU A 535 -7.60 0.91 -21.41
CA GLU A 535 -8.61 1.47 -20.49
C GLU A 535 -9.12 0.42 -19.49
N ALA A 536 -9.10 -0.86 -19.89
CA ALA A 536 -9.33 -2.02 -19.03
C ALA A 536 -8.63 -3.27 -19.63
N ALA A 537 -8.23 -4.20 -18.77
CA ALA A 537 -7.90 -5.55 -19.15
C ALA A 537 -9.17 -6.39 -19.38
N ALA A 538 -8.97 -7.60 -19.87
CA ALA A 538 -9.94 -8.67 -19.84
C ALA A 538 -9.13 -9.97 -19.81
N ALA A 539 -9.51 -10.91 -18.94
CA ALA A 539 -8.88 -12.22 -18.89
C ALA A 539 -9.16 -12.97 -20.21
N THR A 540 -8.13 -13.56 -20.82
CA THR A 540 -8.26 -14.29 -22.09
C THR A 540 -8.75 -15.72 -21.85
N ALA A 541 -9.99 -15.82 -21.37
CA ALA A 541 -10.73 -17.06 -21.19
C ALA A 541 -10.63 -17.98 -22.43
N SER A 542 -10.34 -19.26 -22.22
CA SER A 542 -10.23 -20.22 -23.33
C SER A 542 -10.63 -21.65 -22.96
N VAL A 543 -11.14 -22.38 -23.95
CA VAL A 543 -11.55 -23.79 -23.83
C VAL A 543 -11.08 -24.53 -25.07
N GLU A 544 -10.25 -25.55 -24.90
CA GLU A 544 -9.74 -26.32 -26.03
C GLU A 544 -10.78 -27.30 -26.62
N PRO A 545 -10.77 -27.58 -27.94
CA PRO A 545 -11.73 -28.51 -28.56
C PRO A 545 -11.51 -29.98 -28.13
N SER A 546 -12.24 -30.44 -27.11
CA SER A 546 -12.09 -31.79 -26.53
C SER A 546 -13.19 -32.80 -26.91
N ARG A 547 -12.87 -34.09 -26.71
CA ARG A 547 -13.80 -35.25 -26.76
C ARG A 547 -13.75 -36.12 -25.50
N THR A 548 -13.03 -35.68 -24.47
CA THR A 548 -12.70 -36.43 -23.26
C THR A 548 -12.99 -35.67 -21.97
N GLY A 549 -13.52 -34.44 -22.07
CA GLY A 549 -13.54 -33.46 -20.98
C GLY A 549 -12.34 -32.54 -21.03
N TRP A 550 -12.16 -31.73 -20.00
CA TRP A 550 -11.12 -30.70 -19.91
C TRP A 550 -10.33 -30.83 -18.62
N VAL A 551 -9.16 -30.22 -18.57
CA VAL A 551 -8.40 -30.01 -17.34
C VAL A 551 -8.42 -28.54 -16.99
N LEU A 552 -8.80 -28.25 -15.75
CA LEU A 552 -8.68 -26.96 -15.08
C LEU A 552 -7.51 -27.06 -14.10
N HIS A 553 -6.48 -26.24 -14.27
CA HIS A 553 -5.37 -26.12 -13.31
C HIS A 553 -5.75 -25.07 -12.25
N LEU A 554 -5.32 -25.25 -11.01
CA LEU A 554 -5.69 -24.37 -9.88
C LEU A 554 -4.55 -23.41 -9.51
N ASP A 555 -4.08 -22.66 -10.51
CA ASP A 555 -2.94 -21.75 -10.43
C ASP A 555 -3.29 -20.37 -9.84
N ASP A 556 -4.57 -19.99 -9.90
CA ASP A 556 -5.14 -18.70 -9.45
C ASP A 556 -6.39 -18.89 -8.59
N PRO A 557 -6.70 -17.97 -7.65
CA PRO A 557 -8.00 -17.93 -6.96
C PRO A 557 -9.22 -17.99 -7.90
N ALA A 558 -9.14 -17.43 -9.11
CA ALA A 558 -10.21 -17.51 -10.10
C ALA A 558 -10.48 -18.95 -10.61
N ASP A 559 -9.46 -19.82 -10.63
CA ASP A 559 -9.63 -21.23 -11.00
C ASP A 559 -10.34 -22.01 -9.89
N VAL A 560 -10.15 -21.63 -8.62
CA VAL A 560 -10.85 -22.19 -7.46
C VAL A 560 -12.31 -21.74 -7.41
N ALA A 561 -12.59 -20.48 -7.77
CA ALA A 561 -13.97 -20.02 -7.97
C ALA A 561 -14.66 -20.81 -9.10
N ALA A 562 -13.97 -21.02 -10.22
CA ALA A 562 -14.47 -21.85 -11.33
C ALA A 562 -14.73 -23.31 -10.94
N LEU A 563 -13.91 -23.89 -10.04
CA LEU A 563 -14.18 -25.19 -9.44
C LEU A 563 -15.44 -25.18 -8.56
N THR A 564 -15.57 -24.15 -7.72
CA THR A 564 -16.70 -24.01 -6.78
C THR A 564 -18.03 -23.86 -7.51
N ASP A 565 -18.08 -23.08 -8.61
CA ASP A 565 -19.28 -22.95 -9.43
C ASP A 565 -19.61 -24.23 -10.24
N LEU A 566 -18.60 -24.99 -10.67
CA LEU A 566 -18.83 -26.32 -11.27
C LEU A 566 -19.46 -27.29 -10.26
N LEU A 567 -18.98 -27.30 -9.00
CA LEU A 567 -19.57 -28.10 -7.92
C LEU A 567 -20.98 -27.62 -7.55
N GLY A 568 -21.19 -26.30 -7.43
CA GLY A 568 -22.51 -25.69 -7.17
C GLY A 568 -23.53 -25.97 -8.27
N ALA A 569 -23.09 -26.13 -9.53
CA ALA A 569 -23.90 -26.57 -10.65
C ALA A 569 -24.14 -28.10 -10.68
N GLY A 570 -23.55 -28.87 -9.77
CA GLY A 570 -23.66 -30.33 -9.70
C GLY A 570 -22.91 -31.07 -10.81
N VAL A 571 -21.82 -30.47 -11.33
CA VAL A 571 -20.97 -31.11 -12.34
C VAL A 571 -20.07 -32.16 -11.65
N PRO A 572 -20.09 -33.44 -12.07
CA PRO A 572 -19.23 -34.48 -11.49
C PRO A 572 -17.80 -34.34 -12.02
N VAL A 573 -17.04 -33.42 -11.41
CA VAL A 573 -15.61 -33.22 -11.67
C VAL A 573 -14.77 -34.26 -10.89
N GLN A 574 -13.51 -34.43 -11.29
CA GLN A 574 -12.59 -35.37 -10.66
C GLN A 574 -11.22 -34.74 -10.41
N TRP A 575 -10.66 -34.97 -9.22
CA TRP A 575 -9.31 -34.62 -8.83
C TRP A 575 -8.25 -35.52 -9.48
N LEU A 576 -7.24 -34.95 -10.12
CA LEU A 576 -6.11 -35.68 -10.73
C LEU A 576 -4.85 -35.68 -9.83
N ASP A 577 -3.96 -36.67 -10.00
CA ASP A 577 -2.72 -36.85 -9.20
C ASP A 577 -1.76 -35.64 -9.23
N ASP A 578 -1.89 -34.74 -10.23
CA ASP A 578 -1.10 -33.52 -10.36
C ASP A 578 -1.75 -32.28 -9.69
N GLY A 579 -2.84 -32.50 -8.96
CA GLY A 579 -3.61 -31.46 -8.27
C GLY A 579 -4.59 -30.69 -9.16
N SER A 580 -4.67 -31.00 -10.46
CA SER A 580 -5.63 -30.37 -11.38
C SER A 580 -7.00 -31.08 -11.37
N VAL A 581 -8.01 -30.45 -12.00
CA VAL A 581 -9.39 -30.95 -12.02
C VAL A 581 -9.84 -31.34 -13.43
N LEU A 582 -10.26 -32.60 -13.58
CA LEU A 582 -10.92 -33.14 -14.76
C LEU A 582 -12.41 -32.74 -14.80
N VAL A 583 -12.76 -31.87 -15.74
CA VAL A 583 -14.13 -31.39 -15.99
C VAL A 583 -14.77 -32.22 -17.11
N PRO A 584 -15.94 -32.85 -16.90
CA PRO A 584 -16.53 -33.76 -17.89
C PRO A 584 -17.06 -33.04 -19.14
N GLN A 585 -17.07 -33.75 -20.28
CA GLN A 585 -17.51 -33.19 -21.58
C GLN A 585 -18.97 -32.67 -21.61
N GLY A 586 -19.79 -33.01 -20.62
CA GLY A 586 -21.17 -32.55 -20.48
C GLY A 586 -21.33 -31.21 -19.74
N ALA A 587 -20.27 -30.67 -19.16
CA ALA A 587 -20.29 -29.37 -18.48
C ALA A 587 -20.31 -28.21 -19.49
N ASP A 588 -20.90 -27.07 -19.10
CA ASP A 588 -20.75 -25.83 -19.87
C ASP A 588 -19.42 -25.13 -19.53
N ALA A 589 -18.32 -25.79 -19.90
CA ALA A 589 -16.97 -25.26 -19.75
C ALA A 589 -16.78 -23.90 -20.46
N ALA A 590 -17.60 -23.60 -21.47
CA ALA A 590 -17.56 -22.33 -22.18
C ALA A 590 -18.16 -21.18 -21.34
N ALA A 591 -19.25 -21.42 -20.61
CA ALA A 591 -19.78 -20.45 -19.65
C ALA A 591 -18.77 -20.18 -18.53
N VAL A 592 -18.33 -21.23 -17.83
CA VAL A 592 -17.39 -21.13 -16.69
C VAL A 592 -16.08 -20.44 -17.09
N ALA A 593 -15.49 -20.78 -18.24
CA ALA A 593 -14.30 -20.09 -18.72
C ALA A 593 -14.52 -18.58 -18.90
N GLN A 594 -15.66 -18.16 -19.48
CA GLN A 594 -15.95 -16.75 -19.72
C GLN A 594 -16.34 -15.98 -18.44
N GLU A 595 -16.88 -16.66 -17.43
CA GLU A 595 -17.32 -16.07 -16.16
C GLU A 595 -16.12 -15.73 -15.26
N HIS A 596 -15.22 -16.68 -15.00
CA HIS A 596 -14.05 -16.47 -14.14
C HIS A 596 -12.77 -16.06 -14.90
N GLY A 597 -12.78 -16.08 -16.25
CA GLY A 597 -11.64 -15.70 -17.08
C GLY A 597 -10.61 -16.82 -17.32
N VAL A 598 -10.92 -18.05 -16.92
CA VAL A 598 -9.99 -19.18 -16.75
C VAL A 598 -9.71 -19.95 -18.05
N GLN A 599 -8.77 -20.90 -18.00
CA GLN A 599 -8.33 -21.70 -19.14
C GLN A 599 -8.61 -23.20 -18.91
N LEU A 600 -9.29 -23.84 -19.86
CA LEU A 600 -9.61 -25.27 -19.82
C LEU A 600 -8.94 -26.02 -20.98
N ALA A 601 -7.86 -26.74 -20.67
CA ALA A 601 -7.09 -27.55 -21.60
C ALA A 601 -7.82 -28.85 -21.99
N ALA A 602 -7.53 -29.46 -23.14
CA ALA A 602 -8.20 -30.69 -23.55
C ALA A 602 -7.68 -31.91 -22.77
N ALA A 603 -8.56 -32.57 -22.00
CA ALA A 603 -8.15 -33.68 -21.13
C ALA A 603 -7.51 -34.84 -21.90
N PRO A 604 -6.35 -35.36 -21.46
CA PRO A 604 -5.71 -36.54 -22.04
C PRO A 604 -6.64 -37.75 -22.13
N ARG A 605 -6.37 -38.64 -23.11
CA ARG A 605 -7.17 -39.87 -23.27
C ARG A 605 -6.87 -40.85 -22.16
N GLY A 606 -7.86 -41.10 -21.31
CA GLY A 606 -7.74 -42.00 -20.18
C GLY A 606 -7.41 -41.28 -18.86
N SER A 607 -7.44 -39.95 -18.82
CA SER A 607 -7.55 -39.23 -17.55
C SER A 607 -8.78 -39.71 -16.78
N VAL A 608 -8.55 -40.10 -15.53
CA VAL A 608 -9.52 -40.51 -14.52
C VAL A 608 -8.95 -40.01 -13.19
N GLY A 609 -9.81 -39.55 -12.28
CA GLY A 609 -9.42 -39.02 -10.99
C GLY A 609 -10.34 -39.46 -9.86
N GLU A 610 -10.07 -38.99 -8.64
CA GLU A 610 -10.97 -39.15 -7.50
C GLU A 610 -12.21 -38.24 -7.69
N PRO A 611 -13.46 -38.74 -7.55
CA PRO A 611 -14.64 -37.89 -7.64
C PRO A 611 -14.66 -36.81 -6.55
N LEU A 612 -15.04 -35.58 -6.92
CA LEU A 612 -15.26 -34.49 -5.97
C LEU A 612 -16.76 -34.14 -5.92
N GLU A 613 -17.35 -34.19 -4.74
CA GLU A 613 -18.80 -33.93 -4.55
C GLU A 613 -19.10 -32.59 -3.87
N HIS A 614 -18.20 -32.09 -3.02
CA HIS A 614 -18.28 -30.79 -2.35
C HIS A 614 -16.87 -30.29 -1.94
N LEU A 615 -16.79 -29.06 -1.44
CA LEU A 615 -15.57 -28.49 -0.85
C LEU A 615 -15.96 -27.44 0.21
N LEU A 616 -16.02 -27.84 1.48
CA LEU A 616 -16.26 -26.97 2.62
C LEU A 616 -15.01 -26.87 3.51
N VAL A 617 -14.55 -25.64 3.75
CA VAL A 617 -13.29 -25.38 4.44
C VAL A 617 -13.54 -24.68 5.78
N GLY A 618 -13.15 -25.33 6.87
CA GLY A 618 -13.02 -24.70 8.18
C GLY A 618 -11.79 -23.80 8.21
N VAL A 619 -11.90 -22.60 8.76
CA VAL A 619 -10.78 -21.63 8.82
C VAL A 619 -10.59 -21.11 10.23
N ALA A 620 -9.55 -21.62 10.89
CA ALA A 620 -8.93 -21.02 12.07
C ALA A 620 -7.79 -20.11 11.61
N GLY A 621 -8.14 -18.89 11.22
CA GLY A 621 -7.19 -17.88 10.75
C GLY A 621 -7.69 -16.45 10.91
N THR A 622 -6.88 -15.48 10.51
CA THR A 622 -7.16 -14.05 10.71
C THR A 622 -8.36 -13.57 9.86
N PRO A 623 -8.96 -12.40 10.15
CA PRO A 623 -9.98 -11.82 9.28
C PRO A 623 -9.51 -11.64 7.82
N GLU A 624 -8.26 -11.24 7.64
CA GLU A 624 -7.65 -11.02 6.34
C GLU A 624 -7.48 -12.33 5.53
N GLU A 625 -7.16 -13.44 6.20
CA GLU A 625 -7.07 -14.77 5.57
C GLU A 625 -8.44 -15.33 5.20
N ARG A 626 -9.44 -15.20 6.09
CA ARG A 626 -10.82 -15.60 5.79
C ARG A 626 -11.39 -14.82 4.60
N TRP A 627 -11.01 -13.54 4.47
CA TRP A 627 -11.36 -12.70 3.34
C TRP A 627 -10.67 -13.17 2.05
N ALA A 628 -9.39 -13.51 2.09
CA ALA A 628 -8.63 -13.99 0.93
C ALA A 628 -9.07 -15.40 0.47
N ILE A 629 -9.48 -16.28 1.38
CA ILE A 629 -10.17 -17.55 1.04
C ILE A 629 -11.55 -17.26 0.41
N GLY A 630 -12.24 -16.20 0.86
CA GLY A 630 -13.48 -15.72 0.25
C GLY A 630 -13.33 -15.17 -1.18
N GLU A 631 -12.14 -14.73 -1.61
CA GLU A 631 -11.88 -14.37 -3.03
C GLU A 631 -11.88 -15.59 -3.97
N MET A 632 -11.90 -16.82 -3.44
CA MET A 632 -11.98 -18.08 -4.17
C MET A 632 -13.41 -18.62 -4.27
N ASP A 633 -14.41 -17.82 -3.84
CA ASP A 633 -15.80 -18.21 -3.58
C ASP A 633 -15.99 -19.40 -2.59
N LEU A 634 -14.91 -19.81 -1.92
CA LEU A 634 -14.94 -20.86 -0.89
C LEU A 634 -15.68 -20.40 0.37
N VAL A 635 -16.57 -21.26 0.87
CA VAL A 635 -17.29 -21.03 2.13
C VAL A 635 -16.37 -21.30 3.32
N ALA A 636 -15.69 -20.25 3.77
CA ALA A 636 -14.86 -20.27 4.98
C ALA A 636 -15.73 -20.36 6.26
N GLN A 637 -15.94 -21.56 6.80
CA GLN A 637 -16.57 -21.75 8.11
C GLN A 637 -15.59 -21.33 9.22
N PRO A 638 -15.89 -20.31 10.06
CA PRO A 638 -14.94 -19.88 11.09
C PRO A 638 -14.76 -20.94 12.18
N VAL A 639 -13.51 -21.32 12.46
CA VAL A 639 -13.13 -22.27 13.52
C VAL A 639 -12.24 -21.56 14.54
N SER A 640 -12.37 -21.91 15.83
CA SER A 640 -11.51 -21.36 16.89
C SER A 640 -11.49 -22.26 18.13
N SER A 641 -10.55 -22.01 19.05
CA SER A 641 -10.52 -22.63 20.38
C SER A 641 -11.86 -22.52 21.10
N ALA A 642 -12.52 -21.36 21.00
CA ALA A 642 -13.79 -21.09 21.65
C ALA A 642 -14.95 -21.85 20.99
N ALA A 643 -15.08 -21.79 19.66
CA ALA A 643 -16.17 -22.43 18.94
C ALA A 643 -16.18 -23.95 19.12
N LEU A 644 -15.00 -24.61 19.10
CA LEU A 644 -14.90 -26.04 19.39
C LEU A 644 -15.21 -26.38 20.85
N ASN A 645 -14.80 -25.53 21.80
CA ASN A 645 -15.14 -25.71 23.22
C ASN A 645 -16.64 -25.52 23.51
N ASP A 646 -17.35 -24.72 22.71
CA ASP A 646 -18.81 -24.56 22.75
C ASP A 646 -19.57 -25.64 21.94
N GLY A 647 -18.85 -26.57 21.28
CA GLY A 647 -19.43 -27.72 20.59
C GLY A 647 -19.69 -27.54 19.09
N LEU A 648 -18.81 -26.81 18.39
CA LEU A 648 -18.78 -26.78 16.92
C LEU A 648 -18.48 -28.18 16.35
N ASP A 649 -19.35 -28.63 15.45
CA ASP A 649 -19.26 -29.88 14.68
C ASP A 649 -18.34 -29.69 13.45
N LEU A 650 -17.41 -30.61 13.24
CA LEU A 650 -16.46 -30.61 12.11
C LEU A 650 -16.79 -31.70 11.06
N SER A 651 -17.75 -32.59 11.32
CA SER A 651 -18.03 -33.78 10.49
C SER A 651 -18.56 -33.48 9.08
N GLY A 652 -18.87 -32.22 8.77
CA GLY A 652 -19.27 -31.75 7.44
C GLY A 652 -18.18 -30.98 6.67
N LEU A 653 -16.95 -30.91 7.18
CA LEU A 653 -15.83 -30.24 6.52
C LEU A 653 -14.99 -31.23 5.69
N ASP A 654 -14.52 -30.79 4.52
CA ASP A 654 -13.51 -31.53 3.74
C ASP A 654 -12.08 -31.19 4.23
N ALA A 655 -11.86 -29.93 4.63
CA ALA A 655 -10.55 -29.43 5.04
C ALA A 655 -10.62 -28.40 6.18
N LEU A 656 -9.54 -28.31 6.97
CA LEU A 656 -9.34 -27.34 8.04
C LEU A 656 -8.04 -26.56 7.82
N TYR A 657 -8.16 -25.27 7.53
CA TYR A 657 -7.06 -24.31 7.50
C TYR A 657 -6.76 -23.79 8.92
N VAL A 658 -5.50 -23.84 9.34
CA VAL A 658 -5.06 -23.43 10.69
C VAL A 658 -3.80 -22.56 10.63
N SER A 659 -3.97 -21.28 10.96
CA SER A 659 -2.88 -20.32 11.15
C SER A 659 -2.90 -19.66 12.53
N SER A 660 -4.09 -19.40 13.07
CA SER A 660 -4.27 -18.61 14.28
C SER A 660 -5.66 -18.78 14.91
N GLY A 661 -5.73 -18.65 16.24
CA GLY A 661 -6.99 -18.72 17.00
C GLY A 661 -7.47 -20.14 17.32
N LEU A 662 -6.66 -21.16 17.05
CA LEU A 662 -6.93 -22.56 17.40
C LEU A 662 -5.72 -23.16 18.13
N ARG A 663 -5.67 -22.92 19.45
CA ARG A 663 -4.57 -23.39 20.29
C ARG A 663 -4.96 -24.67 21.01
N TRP A 664 -4.33 -25.79 20.62
CA TRP A 664 -4.56 -27.11 21.21
C TRP A 664 -4.54 -27.14 22.75
N ALA A 665 -3.71 -26.30 23.39
CA ALA A 665 -3.62 -26.18 24.84
C ALA A 665 -4.91 -25.69 25.52
N GLU A 666 -5.69 -24.84 24.84
CA GLU A 666 -6.95 -24.23 25.33
C GLU A 666 -8.17 -25.15 25.15
N LEU A 667 -8.02 -26.22 24.38
CA LEU A 667 -9.13 -27.12 24.06
C LEU A 667 -9.53 -28.04 25.23
N THR A 668 -10.83 -28.21 25.38
CA THR A 668 -11.48 -29.21 26.25
C THR A 668 -11.21 -30.64 25.77
N PRO A 669 -11.44 -31.67 26.61
CA PRO A 669 -11.32 -33.06 26.18
C PRO A 669 -12.21 -33.40 24.97
N ASP A 670 -13.41 -32.83 24.93
CA ASP A 670 -14.42 -33.10 23.90
C ASP A 670 -14.03 -32.40 22.58
N ALA A 671 -13.61 -31.13 22.61
CA ALA A 671 -13.04 -30.45 21.44
C ALA A 671 -11.78 -31.14 20.87
N ARG A 672 -10.98 -31.79 21.71
CA ARG A 672 -9.84 -32.64 21.29
C ARG A 672 -10.25 -34.05 20.82
N ALA A 673 -11.49 -34.46 21.05
CA ALA A 673 -12.05 -35.67 20.45
C ALA A 673 -12.63 -35.34 19.07
N GLU A 674 -13.32 -34.21 18.93
CA GLU A 674 -13.87 -33.69 17.67
C GLU A 674 -12.77 -33.52 16.60
N LEU A 675 -11.69 -32.79 16.91
CA LEU A 675 -10.53 -32.64 16.01
C LEU A 675 -9.83 -33.96 15.68
N ARG A 676 -9.99 -35.01 16.50
CA ARG A 676 -9.47 -36.34 16.17
C ARG A 676 -10.42 -37.10 15.26
N SER A 677 -11.73 -37.09 15.51
CA SER A 677 -12.70 -37.70 14.58
C SER A 677 -12.55 -37.10 13.19
N PHE A 678 -12.50 -35.77 13.07
CA PHE A 678 -12.26 -35.10 11.78
C PHE A 678 -11.05 -35.66 11.02
N VAL A 679 -9.93 -35.96 11.70
CA VAL A 679 -8.73 -36.57 11.08
C VAL A 679 -8.90 -38.08 10.88
N ASP A 680 -9.40 -38.81 11.88
CA ASP A 680 -9.63 -40.26 11.84
C ASP A 680 -10.64 -40.66 10.74
N ASP A 681 -11.57 -39.77 10.41
CA ASP A 681 -12.57 -39.87 9.34
C ASP A 681 -12.04 -39.39 7.96
N GLY A 682 -10.76 -38.94 7.88
CA GLY A 682 -10.02 -38.63 6.64
C GLY A 682 -9.87 -37.14 6.28
N GLY A 683 -10.32 -36.22 7.14
CA GLY A 683 -10.35 -34.77 6.87
C GLY A 683 -8.97 -34.13 6.68
N GLY A 684 -8.89 -33.20 5.72
CA GLY A 684 -7.64 -32.52 5.35
C GLY A 684 -7.22 -31.43 6.34
N VAL A 685 -5.91 -31.27 6.58
CA VAL A 685 -5.36 -30.21 7.44
C VAL A 685 -4.32 -29.39 6.67
N VAL A 686 -4.54 -28.08 6.55
CA VAL A 686 -3.56 -27.13 6.00
C VAL A 686 -3.14 -26.18 7.11
N ALA A 687 -1.91 -26.32 7.60
CA ALA A 687 -1.44 -25.59 8.79
C ALA A 687 -0.21 -24.70 8.49
N ARG A 688 -0.20 -23.48 9.04
CA ARG A 688 0.97 -22.57 9.01
C ARG A 688 1.32 -22.00 10.38
N GLY A 689 2.51 -21.44 10.47
CA GLY A 689 2.96 -20.70 11.66
C GLY A 689 3.09 -21.57 12.93
N PRO A 690 3.38 -20.94 14.09
CA PRO A 690 3.60 -21.68 15.33
C PRO A 690 2.35 -22.40 15.86
N GLU A 691 1.14 -21.85 15.66
CA GLU A 691 -0.10 -22.54 16.10
C GLU A 691 -0.40 -23.78 15.25
N GLY A 692 -0.24 -23.69 13.92
CA GLY A 692 -0.37 -24.84 13.02
C GLY A 692 0.68 -25.93 13.26
N ALA A 693 1.95 -25.53 13.46
CA ALA A 693 3.02 -26.47 13.82
C ALA A 693 2.78 -27.16 15.18
N ALA A 694 2.24 -26.44 16.16
CA ALA A 694 1.84 -27.00 17.45
C ALA A 694 0.66 -27.98 17.33
N LEU A 695 -0.32 -27.70 16.46
CA LEU A 695 -1.43 -28.62 16.17
C LEU A 695 -0.94 -29.91 15.51
N ASN A 696 -0.06 -29.80 14.50
CA ASN A 696 0.59 -30.95 13.87
C ASN A 696 1.26 -31.88 14.90
N ALA A 697 2.06 -31.32 15.81
CA ALA A 697 2.75 -32.07 16.84
C ALA A 697 1.82 -32.66 17.92
N ALA A 698 0.64 -32.07 18.12
CA ALA A 698 -0.34 -32.51 19.11
C ALA A 698 -1.29 -33.62 18.63
N LEU A 699 -1.59 -33.63 17.32
CA LEU A 699 -2.34 -34.70 16.64
C LEU A 699 -1.42 -35.81 16.13
N GLY A 700 -0.16 -35.50 15.80
CA GLY A 700 0.84 -36.45 15.31
C GLY A 700 0.84 -36.63 13.78
N LEU A 701 0.39 -35.62 13.04
CA LEU A 701 0.07 -35.73 11.60
C LEU A 701 1.31 -35.99 10.74
N LEU A 702 2.31 -35.10 10.78
CA LEU A 702 3.60 -35.27 10.09
C LEU A 702 4.78 -35.28 11.08
N ASP A 703 5.65 -36.28 10.89
CA ASP A 703 6.94 -36.40 11.58
C ASP A 703 7.95 -35.38 11.02
N VAL A 704 7.91 -34.15 11.55
CA VAL A 704 8.80 -33.04 11.20
C VAL A 704 9.19 -32.23 12.43
N THR A 705 10.37 -31.61 12.37
CA THR A 705 10.81 -30.56 13.29
C THR A 705 10.66 -29.20 12.60
N ALA A 706 9.63 -28.44 13.01
CA ALA A 706 9.47 -27.05 12.61
C ALA A 706 10.54 -26.15 13.27
N VAL A 707 11.04 -25.17 12.52
CA VAL A 707 12.07 -24.23 12.95
C VAL A 707 11.60 -22.80 12.66
N GLU A 708 11.67 -21.93 13.67
CA GLU A 708 11.29 -20.52 13.56
C GLU A 708 12.49 -19.65 13.20
N GLY A 709 12.33 -18.82 12.16
CA GLY A 709 13.22 -17.71 11.82
C GLY A 709 13.06 -16.51 12.74
N ARG A 710 13.85 -15.46 12.48
CA ARG A 710 13.76 -14.19 13.22
C ARG A 710 12.36 -13.56 13.02
N GLY A 711 11.68 -13.20 14.11
CA GLY A 711 10.22 -12.95 14.10
C GLY A 711 9.74 -11.64 13.44
N ASP A 712 10.64 -10.70 13.16
CA ASP A 712 10.42 -9.50 12.35
C ASP A 712 10.91 -9.65 10.90
N ALA A 713 11.62 -10.74 10.58
CA ALA A 713 12.11 -10.98 9.23
C ALA A 713 10.95 -11.23 8.26
N ASN A 714 10.99 -10.56 7.11
CA ASN A 714 9.97 -10.68 6.08
C ASN A 714 10.51 -10.28 4.71
N GLY A 715 9.94 -10.81 3.64
CA GLY A 715 10.51 -10.61 2.31
C GLY A 715 9.87 -11.41 1.18
N VAL A 716 10.26 -11.07 -0.05
CA VAL A 716 10.09 -11.97 -1.21
C VAL A 716 11.26 -12.96 -1.19
N VAL A 717 10.96 -14.26 -1.25
CA VAL A 717 11.96 -15.32 -1.28
C VAL A 717 11.88 -16.14 -2.56
N THR A 718 13.03 -16.65 -3.00
CA THR A 718 13.14 -17.57 -4.14
C THR A 718 13.02 -19.01 -3.66
N VAL A 719 12.29 -19.84 -4.41
CA VAL A 719 11.96 -21.22 -4.03
C VAL A 719 12.22 -22.23 -5.15
N ASP A 720 12.74 -23.40 -4.77
CA ASP A 720 12.83 -24.58 -5.62
C ASP A 720 11.55 -25.41 -5.44
N ASN A 721 10.69 -25.42 -6.46
CA ASN A 721 9.43 -26.17 -6.45
C ASN A 721 9.63 -27.64 -6.90
N ALA A 722 8.95 -28.57 -6.23
CA ALA A 722 8.96 -29.99 -6.59
C ALA A 722 7.91 -30.33 -7.67
N THR A 723 8.01 -31.51 -8.27
CA THR A 723 6.92 -32.06 -9.10
C THR A 723 5.93 -32.79 -8.18
N GLY A 724 4.87 -32.08 -7.80
CA GLY A 724 3.76 -32.55 -6.97
C GLY A 724 2.54 -31.62 -7.07
N PRO A 725 1.43 -31.89 -6.36
CA PRO A 725 0.18 -31.13 -6.49
C PRO A 725 0.23 -29.70 -5.94
N LEU A 726 1.27 -29.31 -5.20
CA LEU A 726 1.48 -27.95 -4.72
C LEU A 726 2.74 -27.30 -5.32
N GLY A 727 3.72 -28.08 -5.76
CA GLY A 727 4.90 -27.57 -6.47
C GLY A 727 4.72 -27.36 -7.98
N SER A 728 3.79 -28.08 -8.62
CA SER A 728 3.57 -27.96 -10.08
C SER A 728 2.73 -26.72 -10.40
N GLY A 729 3.16 -25.91 -11.38
CA GLY A 729 2.51 -24.64 -11.73
C GLY A 729 2.87 -23.46 -10.81
N ALA A 730 3.34 -23.74 -9.59
CA ALA A 730 3.75 -22.74 -8.61
C ALA A 730 4.89 -21.82 -9.13
N PRO A 731 4.86 -20.51 -8.81
CA PRO A 731 5.91 -19.57 -9.20
C PRO A 731 7.24 -19.82 -8.46
N GLU A 732 8.35 -19.36 -9.04
CA GLU A 732 9.72 -19.44 -8.46
C GLU A 732 9.92 -18.52 -7.23
N HIS A 733 8.90 -17.76 -6.84
CA HIS A 733 8.93 -16.81 -5.72
C HIS A 733 7.69 -16.94 -4.82
N THR A 734 7.88 -16.73 -3.52
CA THR A 734 6.78 -16.61 -2.56
C THR A 734 7.10 -15.57 -1.48
N PHE A 735 6.16 -15.31 -0.57
CA PHE A 735 6.30 -14.32 0.50
C PHE A 735 6.54 -15.01 1.85
N VAL A 736 7.34 -14.39 2.71
CA VAL A 736 7.52 -14.79 4.12
C VAL A 736 7.36 -13.60 5.05
N TYR A 737 6.81 -13.86 6.23
CA TYR A 737 6.78 -12.96 7.38
C TYR A 737 6.90 -13.84 8.64
N ALA A 738 7.86 -13.55 9.52
CA ALA A 738 8.28 -14.47 10.58
C ALA A 738 8.56 -15.92 10.07
N PRO A 739 9.41 -16.10 9.03
CA PRO A 739 9.56 -17.34 8.26
C PRO A 739 9.74 -18.59 9.11
N MET A 740 9.10 -19.69 8.72
CA MET A 740 9.34 -21.01 9.29
C MET A 740 9.82 -22.00 8.22
N TRP A 741 10.49 -23.07 8.63
CA TRP A 741 10.87 -24.17 7.75
C TRP A 741 10.90 -25.51 8.49
N PHE A 742 10.88 -26.60 7.73
CA PHE A 742 10.76 -27.96 8.23
C PHE A 742 12.06 -28.75 8.04
N THR A 743 12.49 -29.40 9.11
CA THR A 743 13.70 -30.21 9.21
C THR A 743 13.37 -31.57 9.84
N GLY A 744 14.33 -32.51 9.88
CA GLY A 744 14.12 -33.81 10.52
C GLY A 744 12.97 -34.63 9.91
N LEU A 745 12.80 -34.55 8.59
CA LEU A 745 11.65 -35.09 7.87
C LEU A 745 11.59 -36.63 7.94
N GLY A 746 10.47 -37.16 8.46
CA GLY A 746 10.18 -38.59 8.52
C GLY A 746 9.83 -39.21 7.17
N SER A 747 9.70 -40.54 7.13
CA SER A 747 9.61 -41.30 5.87
C SER A 747 8.31 -41.12 5.07
N GLY A 748 7.24 -40.60 5.69
CA GLY A 748 5.98 -40.25 5.02
C GLY A 748 5.91 -38.80 4.52
N VAL A 749 6.96 -37.99 4.74
CA VAL A 749 6.95 -36.55 4.45
C VAL A 749 7.50 -36.26 3.06
N VAL A 750 6.65 -35.70 2.21
CA VAL A 750 7.00 -35.18 0.88
C VAL A 750 7.28 -33.68 0.99
N VAL A 751 8.30 -33.20 0.26
CA VAL A 751 8.63 -31.77 0.18
C VAL A 751 8.11 -31.22 -1.14
N GLU A 752 7.21 -30.23 -1.09
CA GLU A 752 6.62 -29.59 -2.27
C GLU A 752 7.37 -28.30 -2.64
N GLN A 753 7.92 -27.57 -1.67
CA GLN A 753 8.78 -26.38 -1.90
C GLN A 753 9.99 -26.37 -0.97
N ARG A 754 11.14 -25.89 -1.49
CA ARG A 754 12.33 -25.55 -0.70
C ARG A 754 12.69 -24.09 -0.86
N LEU A 755 13.30 -23.49 0.17
CA LEU A 755 13.99 -22.22 0.03
C LEU A 755 15.25 -22.40 -0.82
N ALA A 756 15.52 -21.46 -1.73
CA ALA A 756 16.70 -21.50 -2.58
C ALA A 756 18.02 -21.42 -1.75
N PRO A 757 19.19 -21.75 -2.34
CA PRO A 757 20.49 -21.64 -1.67
C PRO A 757 20.89 -20.22 -1.24
N ASP A 758 20.30 -19.21 -1.89
CA ASP A 758 20.35 -17.80 -1.52
C ASP A 758 18.89 -17.30 -1.51
N PRO A 759 18.18 -17.36 -0.36
CA PRO A 759 16.71 -17.39 -0.39
C PRO A 759 16.06 -16.02 -0.49
N LEU A 760 16.66 -14.95 0.08
CA LEU A 760 16.03 -13.63 0.11
C LEU A 760 16.27 -12.89 -1.21
N LEU A 761 15.19 -12.54 -1.92
CA LEU A 761 15.26 -11.69 -3.11
C LEU A 761 15.12 -10.20 -2.75
N SER A 762 14.22 -9.89 -1.81
CA SER A 762 14.02 -8.53 -1.30
C SER A 762 13.35 -8.51 0.06
N GLY A 763 13.56 -7.42 0.81
CA GLY A 763 13.07 -7.24 2.17
C GLY A 763 14.18 -7.30 3.21
N HIS A 764 13.88 -7.84 4.38
CA HIS A 764 14.75 -7.82 5.56
C HIS A 764 14.73 -9.19 6.24
N TRP A 765 15.84 -9.90 6.21
CA TRP A 765 16.03 -11.15 6.95
C TRP A 765 17.45 -11.27 7.47
N ARG A 766 17.62 -10.85 8.73
CA ARG A 766 18.87 -10.98 9.48
C ARG A 766 18.80 -12.17 10.44
N PRO A 767 19.92 -12.82 10.81
CA PRO A 767 19.92 -13.72 11.96
C PRO A 767 19.62 -12.97 13.27
N ARG A 768 19.32 -13.75 14.32
CA ARG A 768 19.27 -13.33 15.73
C ARG A 768 20.68 -13.08 16.27
N ASP A 769 20.78 -12.48 17.46
CA ASP A 769 22.05 -12.18 18.15
C ASP A 769 22.92 -13.42 18.46
N ASP A 770 22.32 -14.61 18.53
CA ASP A 770 23.04 -15.89 18.70
C ASP A 770 23.53 -16.52 17.38
N GLY A 771 23.22 -15.87 16.24
CA GLY A 771 23.54 -16.31 14.89
C GLY A 771 22.45 -17.17 14.22
N THR A 772 21.38 -17.55 14.94
CA THR A 772 20.34 -18.45 14.43
C THR A 772 19.20 -17.71 13.73
N GLY A 773 18.37 -18.44 12.99
CA GLY A 773 17.09 -17.94 12.46
C GLY A 773 17.22 -17.04 11.24
N GLY A 774 18.41 -16.96 10.64
CA GLY A 774 18.70 -16.18 9.44
C GLY A 774 18.56 -16.97 8.14
N PRO A 775 18.67 -16.32 6.97
CA PRO A 775 18.50 -16.97 5.67
C PRO A 775 19.52 -18.10 5.43
N GLY A 776 20.72 -18.01 6.01
CA GLY A 776 21.75 -19.05 5.93
C GLY A 776 21.43 -20.37 6.66
N ASP A 777 20.53 -20.37 7.65
CA ASP A 777 20.05 -21.61 8.29
C ASP A 777 18.92 -22.26 7.46
N ALA A 778 18.15 -21.40 6.79
CA ALA A 778 16.93 -21.74 6.05
C ALA A 778 17.19 -22.14 4.58
N ALA A 779 18.34 -21.76 4.02
CA ALA A 779 18.76 -22.09 2.66
C ALA A 779 18.71 -23.62 2.38
N GLY A 780 18.00 -24.02 1.33
CA GLY A 780 17.79 -25.41 0.94
C GLY A 780 16.83 -26.21 1.82
N GLN A 781 16.30 -25.64 2.91
CA GLN A 781 15.35 -26.31 3.81
C GLN A 781 13.95 -26.41 3.17
N ALA A 782 13.11 -27.30 3.70
CA ALA A 782 11.75 -27.47 3.21
C ALA A 782 10.85 -26.34 3.72
N LEU A 783 10.21 -25.60 2.80
CA LEU A 783 9.31 -24.49 3.09
C LEU A 783 7.84 -24.92 3.10
N VAL A 784 7.49 -25.86 2.22
CA VAL A 784 6.19 -26.52 2.20
C VAL A 784 6.40 -28.02 2.16
N VAL A 785 5.73 -28.73 3.07
CA VAL A 785 5.77 -30.20 3.18
C VAL A 785 4.35 -30.74 3.28
N ARG A 786 4.16 -31.98 2.82
CA ARG A 786 2.89 -32.71 2.96
C ARG A 786 3.10 -34.16 3.37
N GLY A 787 2.02 -34.83 3.72
CA GLY A 787 1.93 -36.27 3.82
C GLY A 787 0.47 -36.72 3.87
N GLU A 788 0.28 -38.03 3.83
CA GLU A 788 -1.01 -38.72 3.93
C GLU A 788 -0.82 -39.87 4.93
N ASP A 789 -1.76 -40.06 5.85
CA ASP A 789 -1.70 -41.17 6.80
C ASP A 789 -2.27 -42.46 6.19
N ASP A 790 -1.44 -43.50 6.11
CA ASP A 790 -1.76 -44.81 5.49
C ASP A 790 -2.98 -45.53 6.10
N ALA A 791 -3.45 -45.13 7.29
CA ALA A 791 -4.50 -45.83 8.04
C ALA A 791 -5.87 -45.11 7.99
N THR A 792 -5.87 -43.78 7.90
CA THR A 792 -7.05 -42.90 7.91
C THR A 792 -7.32 -42.26 6.54
N GLY A 793 -6.28 -42.10 5.72
CA GLY A 793 -6.33 -41.29 4.49
C GLY A 793 -6.23 -39.78 4.74
N ALA A 794 -5.99 -39.34 5.99
CA ALA A 794 -5.94 -37.92 6.32
C ALA A 794 -4.75 -37.22 5.65
N ARG A 795 -5.03 -36.15 4.90
CA ARG A 795 -4.04 -35.39 4.12
C ARG A 795 -3.61 -34.15 4.88
N THR A 796 -2.31 -34.01 5.15
CA THR A 796 -1.76 -32.86 5.89
C THR A 796 -0.74 -32.09 5.06
N VAL A 797 -0.84 -30.76 5.08
CA VAL A 797 0.11 -29.81 4.48
C VAL A 797 0.58 -28.84 5.55
N LEU A 798 1.90 -28.62 5.66
CA LEU A 798 2.49 -27.59 6.52
C LEU A 798 3.22 -26.54 5.68
N ILE A 799 2.93 -25.28 5.95
CA ILE A 799 3.39 -24.12 5.18
C ILE A 799 4.22 -23.22 6.11
N GLY A 800 5.46 -22.94 5.71
CA GLY A 800 6.39 -22.01 6.39
C GLY A 800 6.50 -20.63 5.73
N SER A 801 5.86 -20.47 4.56
CA SER A 801 5.59 -19.21 3.87
C SER A 801 4.24 -18.60 4.26
N GLU A 802 3.96 -17.41 3.75
CA GLU A 802 2.80 -16.60 4.11
C GLU A 802 1.91 -16.27 2.90
N PRO A 803 1.27 -17.28 2.26
CA PRO A 803 0.61 -17.14 0.96
C PRO A 803 -0.70 -16.34 0.96
N LEU A 804 -1.24 -15.97 2.13
CA LEU A 804 -2.46 -15.15 2.28
C LEU A 804 -2.22 -13.81 3.01
N PHE A 805 -0.95 -13.46 3.30
CA PHE A 805 -0.59 -12.34 4.17
C PHE A 805 -1.32 -11.03 3.82
N ARG A 806 -2.21 -10.57 4.70
CA ARG A 806 -2.99 -9.32 4.53
C ARG A 806 -3.65 -9.19 3.14
N ALA A 807 -4.05 -10.32 2.54
CA ALA A 807 -4.55 -10.42 1.17
C ALA A 807 -3.61 -9.88 0.06
N HIS A 808 -2.32 -9.71 0.34
CA HIS A 808 -1.31 -9.27 -0.61
C HIS A 808 -0.90 -10.38 -1.59
N PRO A 809 -0.30 -11.53 -1.21
CA PRO A 809 -0.01 -12.57 -2.19
C PRO A 809 -1.30 -13.21 -2.72
N LYS A 810 -1.35 -13.51 -4.02
CA LYS A 810 -2.49 -14.12 -4.73
C LYS A 810 -1.95 -15.06 -5.82
N GLY A 811 -2.33 -16.34 -5.82
CA GLY A 811 -1.79 -17.31 -6.80
C GLY A 811 -0.28 -17.59 -6.65
N SER A 812 0.27 -17.36 -5.45
CA SER A 812 1.67 -17.65 -5.05
C SER A 812 1.89 -19.13 -4.67
N THR A 813 0.82 -19.89 -4.48
CA THR A 813 0.76 -21.34 -4.29
C THR A 813 -0.50 -21.87 -5.01
N PRO A 814 -0.46 -23.04 -5.67
CA PRO A 814 -1.64 -23.71 -6.19
C PRO A 814 -2.58 -24.16 -5.06
N TRP A 815 -3.88 -24.03 -5.26
CA TRP A 815 -4.90 -24.30 -4.23
C TRP A 815 -5.55 -25.68 -4.44
N SER A 816 -4.75 -26.74 -4.33
CA SER A 816 -5.22 -28.11 -4.51
C SER A 816 -5.21 -28.93 -3.19
N PRO A 817 -6.39 -29.18 -2.58
CA PRO A 817 -6.58 -30.24 -1.58
C PRO A 817 -6.75 -31.64 -2.22
N GLY A 818 -6.20 -31.85 -3.43
CA GLY A 818 -6.38 -33.03 -4.26
C GLY A 818 -5.69 -34.32 -3.77
N PRO A 819 -5.52 -35.33 -4.65
CA PRO A 819 -5.07 -36.66 -4.30
C PRO A 819 -3.58 -36.65 -4.00
N CYS A 820 -3.18 -37.27 -2.89
CA CYS A 820 -1.78 -37.39 -2.53
C CYS A 820 -1.07 -38.58 -3.21
N SER A 821 -1.78 -39.32 -4.07
CA SER A 821 -1.40 -40.60 -4.68
C SER A 821 -0.15 -40.55 -5.56
N GLY A 822 0.86 -41.31 -5.16
CA GLY A 822 1.78 -41.94 -6.12
C GLY A 822 1.06 -43.05 -6.91
N PRO A 823 1.57 -43.45 -8.10
CA PRO A 823 0.85 -44.35 -9.00
C PRO A 823 0.54 -45.70 -8.33
N PRO A 824 -0.76 -46.05 -8.14
CA PRO A 824 -1.15 -47.16 -7.27
C PRO A 824 -0.84 -48.53 -7.87
N SER A 825 -0.27 -49.42 -7.06
CA SER A 825 -0.19 -50.85 -7.39
C SER A 825 -1.57 -51.49 -7.23
N ALA A 826 -2.13 -52.01 -8.32
CA ALA A 826 -3.53 -52.41 -8.40
C ALA A 826 -4.02 -53.40 -7.31
N ALA A 827 -4.97 -52.94 -6.50
CA ALA A 827 -5.85 -53.73 -5.65
C ALA A 827 -7.26 -53.08 -5.64
N GLU A 828 -8.32 -53.87 -5.47
CA GLU A 828 -9.71 -53.39 -5.61
C GLU A 828 -10.27 -52.79 -4.31
N PRO A 829 -11.06 -51.69 -4.35
CA PRO A 829 -11.68 -51.09 -3.18
C PRO A 829 -12.99 -51.81 -2.76
N PRO A 830 -13.26 -51.99 -1.44
CA PRO A 830 -14.48 -52.64 -0.96
C PRO A 830 -15.66 -51.66 -0.79
N SER A 831 -16.62 -51.69 -1.71
CA SER A 831 -17.83 -50.84 -1.67
C SER A 831 -18.79 -51.16 -0.51
N ARG A 832 -19.29 -50.14 0.22
CA ARG A 832 -20.49 -50.25 1.09
C ARG A 832 -21.34 -48.97 1.16
N THR A 833 -22.47 -48.97 0.45
CA THR A 833 -23.68 -48.21 0.83
C THR A 833 -24.49 -48.97 1.90
N TRP A 834 -25.32 -48.32 2.72
CA TRP A 834 -26.65 -48.79 3.21
C TRP A 834 -27.41 -47.68 3.98
N TRP A 835 -28.66 -47.93 4.40
CA TRP A 835 -29.68 -46.92 4.74
C TRP A 835 -30.10 -46.82 6.23
N ALA A 836 -30.63 -45.64 6.57
CA ALA A 836 -31.43 -45.17 7.73
C ALA A 836 -32.18 -46.18 8.65
N ASP A 837 -32.35 -45.83 9.95
CA ASP A 837 -33.59 -45.21 10.48
C ASP A 837 -33.44 -44.65 11.94
N THR A 838 -34.50 -44.03 12.47
CA THR A 838 -34.66 -43.20 13.70
C THR A 838 -35.20 -44.00 14.93
N PRO A 839 -35.61 -43.42 16.11
CA PRO A 839 -35.45 -42.07 16.70
C PRO A 839 -35.07 -41.99 18.24
N GLY A 840 -34.58 -40.81 18.67
CA GLY A 840 -35.29 -40.05 19.74
C GLY A 840 -34.68 -39.91 21.16
N GLY A 841 -34.61 -38.66 21.65
CA GLY A 841 -34.36 -38.30 23.05
C GLY A 841 -34.57 -36.80 23.31
N ARG A 842 -35.34 -36.41 24.33
CA ARG A 842 -35.57 -35.00 24.72
C ARG A 842 -35.05 -34.72 26.13
N ALA A 843 -34.22 -33.70 26.28
CA ALA A 843 -33.95 -33.03 27.55
C ALA A 843 -34.10 -31.50 27.38
N ARG A 844 -34.55 -30.80 28.44
CA ARG A 844 -34.60 -29.33 28.50
C ARG A 844 -33.84 -28.86 29.72
N VAL A 845 -32.81 -28.03 29.52
CA VAL A 845 -32.21 -27.18 30.56
C VAL A 845 -32.25 -25.73 30.05
N ARG A 846 -32.16 -24.76 30.96
CA ARG A 846 -32.43 -23.34 30.67
C ARG A 846 -31.14 -22.59 30.31
N HIS A 847 -31.17 -21.79 29.25
CA HIS A 847 -30.18 -20.72 29.06
C HIS A 847 -30.39 -19.61 30.10
N GLY A 848 -29.28 -19.06 30.60
CA GLY A 848 -29.15 -17.66 30.97
C GLY A 848 -28.02 -17.08 30.12
N ILE A 849 -28.24 -15.92 29.50
CA ILE A 849 -27.28 -15.31 28.56
C ILE A 849 -26.63 -14.10 29.23
N PRO A 850 -25.29 -14.09 29.37
CA PRO A 850 -24.47 -12.90 29.29
C PRO A 850 -23.87 -12.76 27.88
N LEU A 851 -23.81 -11.53 27.37
CA LEU A 851 -22.95 -11.20 26.23
C LEU A 851 -21.51 -11.03 26.72
N CYS A 852 -20.54 -11.61 26.02
CA CYS A 852 -19.11 -11.42 26.27
C CYS A 852 -18.44 -10.76 25.05
N HIS A 853 -17.40 -9.97 25.31
CA HIS A 853 -16.49 -9.45 24.28
C HIS A 853 -15.30 -10.40 24.15
N ASP A 854 -14.85 -10.67 22.92
CA ASP A 854 -13.59 -11.36 22.67
C ASP A 854 -12.45 -10.38 22.40
N GLU A 855 -11.45 -10.35 23.28
CA GLU A 855 -10.12 -9.78 23.00
C GLU A 855 -9.21 -10.86 22.41
N ALA A 856 -9.17 -11.00 21.07
CA ALA A 856 -8.16 -11.80 20.40
C ALA A 856 -6.81 -11.05 20.40
N ARG A 857 -5.93 -11.37 21.35
CA ARG A 857 -4.59 -10.77 21.46
C ARG A 857 -3.57 -11.49 20.57
N GLU A 858 -3.32 -10.90 19.40
CA GLU A 858 -2.01 -10.96 18.75
C GLU A 858 -0.97 -10.20 19.62
N PRO A 859 0.35 -10.45 19.49
CA PRO A 859 1.36 -9.77 20.30
C PRO A 859 1.45 -8.28 19.95
N GLU A 860 0.78 -7.43 20.73
CA GLU A 860 0.88 -5.97 20.62
C GLU A 860 2.36 -5.52 20.75
N HIS A 861 2.94 -5.03 19.64
CA HIS A 861 4.29 -4.47 19.63
C HIS A 861 4.34 -3.23 20.54
N THR A 862 4.76 -3.46 21.79
CA THR A 862 4.94 -2.41 22.78
C THR A 862 6.08 -1.50 22.33
N CYS A 863 5.76 -0.25 21.99
CA CYS A 863 6.72 0.73 21.47
C CYS A 863 7.99 0.78 22.34
N ILE A 864 9.15 0.45 21.77
CA ILE A 864 10.43 0.39 22.51
C ILE A 864 11.02 1.80 22.68
N ALA A 865 10.25 2.69 23.30
CA ALA A 865 10.65 4.04 23.68
C ALA A 865 11.11 4.04 25.15
N GLY A 866 12.19 3.30 25.45
CA GLY A 866 12.61 2.92 26.81
C GLY A 866 14.12 2.98 27.05
N GLY A 867 14.73 4.16 26.88
CA GLY A 867 16.16 4.37 27.08
C GLY A 867 16.67 3.93 28.48
N CYS A 868 17.78 3.21 28.51
CA CYS A 868 18.31 2.57 29.72
C CYS A 868 18.90 3.56 30.75
N HIS A 869 18.09 4.03 31.71
CA HIS A 869 18.60 4.59 32.97
C HIS A 869 18.56 3.54 34.10
N ARG A 870 19.75 3.03 34.46
CA ARG A 870 19.95 2.27 35.72
C ARG A 870 20.23 3.24 36.86
N GLU A 871 19.39 3.24 37.89
CA GLU A 871 19.77 3.80 39.19
C GLU A 871 20.61 2.80 40.00
N ASP A 872 21.50 3.33 40.84
CA ASP A 872 22.50 2.57 41.58
C ASP A 872 21.96 1.96 42.88
N ALA A 873 22.11 0.64 43.05
CA ALA A 873 21.77 -0.06 44.29
C ALA A 873 22.81 -1.14 44.66
N ARG A 874 23.84 -0.73 45.42
CA ARG A 874 24.59 -1.48 46.46
C ARG A 874 24.83 -3.00 46.19
N GLY A 875 26.03 -3.51 45.96
CA GLY A 875 27.37 -2.95 46.18
C GLY A 875 28.17 -3.73 47.23
N THR A 876 28.75 -4.87 46.84
CA THR A 876 29.91 -5.51 47.49
C THR A 876 30.70 -6.23 46.41
N GLY A 877 32.03 -6.01 46.34
CA GLY A 877 32.86 -6.56 45.26
C GLY A 877 34.08 -7.35 45.74
N VAL A 878 34.73 -8.04 44.81
CA VAL A 878 36.06 -8.67 44.99
C VAL A 878 36.94 -8.34 43.78
N ARG A 879 38.24 -8.13 44.01
CA ARG A 879 39.24 -7.84 42.97
C ARG A 879 39.90 -9.14 42.47
N ARG A 880 40.31 -9.19 41.19
CA ARG A 880 41.74 -9.25 40.77
C ARG A 880 41.94 -9.17 39.25
N ARG A 881 43.20 -9.25 38.79
CA ARG A 881 43.70 -8.90 37.45
C ARG A 881 44.47 -10.06 36.79
N ARG A 882 44.42 -10.11 35.45
CA ARG A 882 45.47 -10.51 34.46
C ARG A 882 46.09 -11.93 34.50
N GLY A 883 46.16 -12.54 33.32
CA GLY A 883 47.42 -13.09 32.77
C GLY A 883 47.32 -14.38 31.92
N GLY A 884 48.03 -14.46 30.78
CA GLY A 884 48.51 -15.73 30.18
C GLY A 884 48.19 -16.02 28.70
N LEU A 885 49.26 -16.17 27.89
CA LEU A 885 49.38 -16.96 26.64
C LEU A 885 50.31 -18.19 26.97
N PRO A 886 50.76 -19.14 26.09
CA PRO A 886 50.77 -19.17 24.60
C PRO A 886 50.68 -20.55 23.83
N ALA A 887 50.58 -20.43 22.49
CA ALA A 887 50.94 -21.24 21.29
C ALA A 887 51.60 -22.66 21.25
N GLY A 888 51.36 -23.40 20.13
CA GLY A 888 52.25 -24.41 19.46
C GLY A 888 51.52 -25.58 18.73
N VAL A 889 52.07 -26.44 17.83
CA VAL A 889 53.18 -26.36 16.81
C VAL A 889 53.23 -27.66 15.91
N ASP A 890 53.99 -27.70 14.79
CA ASP A 890 54.49 -28.90 13.99
C ASP A 890 53.51 -29.73 13.08
N ARG A 891 53.86 -30.45 11.97
CA ARG A 891 55.07 -30.51 11.06
C ARG A 891 54.88 -31.37 9.74
N ALA A 892 55.78 -31.19 8.74
CA ALA A 892 56.36 -32.17 7.76
C ALA A 892 55.75 -32.47 6.33
N GLY A 893 56.60 -33.02 5.42
CA GLY A 893 56.39 -33.46 4.00
C GLY A 893 57.23 -34.73 3.67
N PRO A 894 57.91 -34.98 2.49
CA PRO A 894 57.94 -34.34 1.14
C PRO A 894 58.13 -35.35 -0.09
N ARG A 895 58.68 -34.88 -1.26
CA ARG A 895 59.20 -35.60 -2.50
C ARG A 895 58.18 -35.87 -3.65
N GLY A 896 58.52 -35.93 -4.97
CA GLY A 896 59.73 -35.51 -5.72
C GLY A 896 59.93 -36.14 -7.14
N HIS A 897 60.66 -35.44 -8.05
CA HIS A 897 61.44 -35.89 -9.26
C HIS A 897 60.93 -35.88 -10.75
N ARG A 898 61.84 -35.34 -11.62
CA ARG A 898 62.24 -35.73 -13.02
C ARG A 898 61.67 -34.99 -14.25
N HIS A 899 62.33 -35.21 -15.41
CA HIS A 899 62.69 -34.21 -16.44
C HIS A 899 63.14 -34.96 -17.76
N PRO A 900 63.54 -34.32 -18.90
CA PRO A 900 62.70 -33.91 -20.05
C PRO A 900 63.19 -34.43 -21.44
N ARG A 901 62.52 -34.06 -22.58
CA ARG A 901 63.13 -33.49 -23.84
C ARG A 901 62.29 -33.56 -25.15
N ARG A 902 62.31 -32.42 -25.88
CA ARG A 902 62.41 -32.19 -27.36
C ARG A 902 61.20 -32.32 -28.33
N ASP A 903 61.27 -31.41 -29.31
CA ASP A 903 60.43 -31.05 -30.47
C ASP A 903 60.87 -31.82 -31.76
N PRO A 904 60.44 -31.53 -33.05
CA PRO A 904 59.64 -30.39 -33.57
C PRO A 904 58.62 -30.68 -34.73
N ALA A 905 58.13 -29.59 -35.36
CA ALA A 905 57.43 -29.41 -36.67
C ALA A 905 55.88 -29.41 -36.68
N GLY A 906 55.19 -28.62 -37.55
CA GLY A 906 55.65 -27.52 -38.42
C GLY A 906 54.63 -27.06 -39.50
N ALA A 907 54.66 -25.76 -39.86
CA ALA A 907 53.90 -25.06 -40.94
C ALA A 907 52.34 -24.97 -40.81
N GLY A 908 51.64 -23.97 -41.40
CA GLY A 908 52.12 -22.77 -42.11
C GLY A 908 51.03 -21.81 -42.65
N ASP A 909 51.42 -20.53 -42.81
CA ASP A 909 50.89 -19.45 -43.68
C ASP A 909 49.58 -18.66 -43.43
N ARG A 910 49.55 -17.48 -44.08
CA ARG A 910 48.63 -16.30 -44.02
C ARG A 910 48.41 -15.80 -45.50
N PRO A 911 48.21 -14.50 -45.88
CA PRO A 911 47.76 -13.25 -45.21
C PRO A 911 46.71 -12.40 -46.01
N GLY A 912 46.26 -11.25 -45.45
CA GLY A 912 45.57 -10.19 -46.23
C GLY A 912 45.02 -8.98 -45.44
N GLN A 913 45.62 -7.79 -45.58
CA GLN A 913 45.21 -6.45 -45.08
C GLN A 913 46.12 -5.38 -45.76
N PRO A 914 45.92 -4.04 -45.64
CA PRO A 914 44.76 -3.19 -45.29
C PRO A 914 44.40 -2.34 -46.55
N PRO A 915 44.29 -0.97 -46.62
CA PRO A 915 43.81 0.11 -45.73
C PRO A 915 42.73 1.04 -46.36
N GLY A 916 42.40 2.18 -45.71
CA GLY A 916 41.67 3.33 -46.30
C GLY A 916 42.57 4.59 -46.51
N PRO A 917 42.06 5.71 -47.08
CA PRO A 917 41.98 6.97 -46.30
C PRO A 917 40.81 7.94 -46.71
N ARG A 918 40.95 9.25 -46.45
CA ARG A 918 39.88 10.28 -46.35
C ARG A 918 39.79 11.28 -47.53
N SER A 919 38.59 11.86 -47.76
CA SER A 919 38.28 13.33 -47.74
C SER A 919 37.58 14.07 -48.92
N ARG A 920 36.59 14.90 -48.55
CA ARG A 920 36.13 16.24 -49.03
C ARG A 920 35.81 16.58 -50.53
N ARG A 921 34.51 16.90 -50.75
CA ARG A 921 33.89 18.01 -51.54
C ARG A 921 34.30 18.28 -53.01
N ARG A 922 33.33 18.15 -53.94
CA ARG A 922 32.72 19.25 -54.77
C ARG A 922 31.56 18.71 -55.65
N GLY A 923 30.68 19.59 -56.15
CA GLY A 923 29.73 19.31 -57.25
C GLY A 923 30.26 19.82 -58.61
N PRO A 924 29.44 20.01 -59.69
CA PRO A 924 27.97 20.17 -59.68
C PRO A 924 27.15 19.50 -60.82
N GLY A 925 25.82 19.39 -60.61
CA GLY A 925 24.79 19.94 -61.51
C GLY A 925 24.39 19.23 -62.84
N SER A 926 23.12 18.82 -62.94
CA SER A 926 22.31 18.93 -64.17
C SER A 926 20.79 18.98 -63.82
N GLY A 927 19.99 19.74 -64.57
CA GLY A 927 18.51 19.70 -64.55
C GLY A 927 17.97 19.09 -65.86
N PRO A 928 16.69 19.33 -66.30
CA PRO A 928 16.03 20.65 -66.21
C PRO A 928 14.47 20.70 -66.05
N HIS A 929 13.95 21.88 -65.62
CA HIS A 929 12.65 22.50 -66.01
C HIS A 929 11.30 21.79 -65.68
N ARG A 930 10.13 22.44 -65.50
CA ARG A 930 9.59 23.84 -65.36
C ARG A 930 8.18 23.71 -64.72
N GLY A 931 7.54 24.67 -64.03
CA GLY A 931 7.97 25.96 -63.45
C GLY A 931 6.86 27.05 -63.40
N ARG A 932 6.76 27.81 -62.28
CA ARG A 932 5.97 29.07 -62.09
C ARG A 932 4.42 28.93 -62.18
N GLN A 933 3.56 29.90 -61.80
CA GLN A 933 3.70 31.34 -61.45
C GLN A 933 2.63 31.79 -60.42
N ALA A 934 2.50 33.09 -60.14
CA ALA A 934 1.51 33.69 -59.22
C ALA A 934 0.84 34.95 -59.79
N GLN A 935 -0.25 35.40 -59.13
CA GLN A 935 -0.99 36.68 -59.21
C GLN A 935 -2.37 36.74 -59.94
N ARG A 936 -3.37 37.22 -59.16
CA ARG A 936 -4.43 38.23 -59.48
C ARG A 936 -5.58 37.92 -60.47
N ARG A 937 -6.80 38.17 -59.94
CA ARG A 937 -7.89 39.10 -60.40
C ARG A 937 -9.27 38.51 -60.79
N THR A 938 -10.31 39.18 -60.26
CA THR A 938 -11.70 39.39 -60.75
C THR A 938 -12.66 38.18 -60.93
N GLY A 939 -13.94 38.27 -60.55
CA GLY A 939 -14.64 39.33 -59.79
C GLY A 939 -16.19 39.33 -59.91
N HIS A 940 -16.85 40.23 -59.16
CA HIS A 940 -18.30 40.57 -59.15
C HIS A 940 -19.29 39.49 -58.62
N LEU A 941 -20.50 39.77 -58.11
CA LEU A 941 -21.23 40.91 -57.46
C LEU A 941 -22.54 40.31 -56.86
N ASP A 942 -23.38 40.86 -55.97
CA ASP A 942 -23.46 42.11 -55.16
C ASP A 942 -24.29 41.76 -53.87
N GLY A 943 -24.81 42.64 -52.99
CA GLY A 943 -24.78 44.11 -52.89
C GLY A 943 -25.70 44.68 -51.81
N HIS A 944 -25.43 45.92 -51.38
CA HIS A 944 -26.17 46.76 -50.40
C HIS A 944 -26.24 46.28 -48.93
N GLY A 945 -26.19 47.14 -47.91
CA GLY A 945 -25.91 48.60 -47.89
C GLY A 945 -25.76 49.17 -46.45
N PRO A 946 -25.14 50.36 -46.24
CA PRO A 946 -24.55 50.73 -44.94
C PRO A 946 -24.99 52.10 -44.32
N ARG A 947 -24.53 52.38 -43.10
CA ARG A 947 -24.37 53.70 -42.41
C ARG A 947 -23.62 53.47 -41.08
N GLN A 948 -22.95 54.42 -40.40
CA GLN A 948 -22.09 55.59 -40.67
C GLN A 948 -21.74 56.22 -39.28
N VAL A 949 -20.66 57.00 -39.18
CA VAL A 949 -19.93 57.41 -37.93
C VAL A 949 -19.22 58.77 -38.19
N PRO A 950 -18.88 59.68 -37.23
CA PRO A 950 -18.86 59.59 -35.75
C PRO A 950 -19.61 60.72 -34.97
N GLY A 951 -19.46 60.77 -33.64
CA GLY A 951 -19.68 61.94 -32.76
C GLY A 951 -18.67 61.96 -31.59
N ALA A 952 -18.26 63.13 -31.06
CA ALA A 952 -17.11 63.23 -30.15
C ALA A 952 -17.10 64.46 -29.20
N ARG A 953 -16.14 64.43 -28.23
CA ARG A 953 -15.63 65.51 -27.34
C ARG A 953 -16.21 65.69 -25.92
N ALA A 954 -15.52 65.04 -24.97
CA ALA A 954 -14.94 65.58 -23.74
C ALA A 954 -15.39 66.94 -23.15
N ARG A 955 -15.67 66.95 -21.83
CA ARG A 955 -15.14 67.88 -20.79
C ARG A 955 -15.54 67.39 -19.38
N GLY A 956 -14.75 67.75 -18.38
CA GLY A 956 -15.13 67.86 -16.96
C GLY A 956 -14.50 69.14 -16.39
N PRO A 957 -14.24 69.28 -15.08
CA PRO A 957 -14.85 68.65 -13.90
C PRO A 957 -15.41 69.70 -12.89
N GLN A 958 -16.10 69.31 -11.80
CA GLN A 958 -16.24 70.16 -10.60
C GLN A 958 -16.75 69.44 -9.33
N LEU A 959 -16.35 69.97 -8.17
CA LEU A 959 -16.89 69.73 -6.80
C LEU A 959 -17.63 71.00 -6.33
N PRO A 960 -18.60 70.89 -5.39
CA PRO A 960 -18.35 71.14 -3.94
C PRO A 960 -18.74 69.92 -3.08
N GLY A 961 -18.62 69.84 -1.74
CA GLY A 961 -18.51 70.86 -0.68
C GLY A 961 -19.88 71.15 -0.02
N ALA A 962 -20.07 71.22 1.31
CA ALA A 962 -19.20 70.96 2.47
C ALA A 962 -20.06 70.68 3.73
N ASP A 963 -19.43 70.39 4.87
CA ASP A 963 -19.88 70.50 6.28
C ASP A 963 -21.24 69.93 6.74
N ASP A 964 -21.22 69.11 7.82
CA ASP A 964 -21.69 69.59 9.14
C ASP A 964 -21.22 68.73 10.34
N ARG A 965 -20.98 69.38 11.49
CA ARG A 965 -20.75 68.83 12.86
C ARG A 965 -20.84 70.00 13.84
N PRO A 966 -21.63 69.93 14.93
CA PRO A 966 -21.00 69.64 16.25
C PRO A 966 -21.94 68.98 17.29
N GLY A 967 -21.39 68.65 18.48
CA GLY A 967 -22.19 68.41 19.70
C GLY A 967 -21.63 67.35 20.64
N ALA A 968 -21.52 67.66 21.94
CA ALA A 968 -21.07 66.72 22.98
C ALA A 968 -21.76 66.99 24.33
N ALA A 969 -22.03 65.95 25.12
CA ALA A 969 -22.56 66.05 26.48
C ALA A 969 -22.17 64.82 27.36
N ARG A 970 -22.31 64.94 28.69
CA ARG A 970 -21.95 63.92 29.70
C ARG A 970 -23.09 63.67 30.71
N ALA A 971 -23.35 62.42 31.08
CA ALA A 971 -23.74 61.94 32.43
C ALA A 971 -23.75 60.38 32.41
N ARG A 972 -23.30 59.55 33.38
CA ARG A 972 -23.25 59.53 34.86
C ARG A 972 -24.55 59.16 35.61
N ALA A 973 -24.67 57.89 36.00
CA ALA A 973 -25.10 57.35 37.32
C ALA A 973 -24.84 55.82 37.32
N VAL A 974 -24.00 55.21 38.19
CA VAL A 974 -24.21 54.81 39.62
C VAL A 974 -25.18 53.63 39.78
N GLY A 975 -24.89 52.53 40.50
CA GLY A 975 -23.69 52.12 41.28
C GLY A 975 -23.36 50.62 41.05
N GLY A 976 -22.39 49.97 41.69
CA GLY A 976 -21.64 50.27 42.93
C GLY A 976 -22.17 49.43 44.12
N ALA A 977 -21.37 48.91 45.07
CA ALA A 977 -19.91 48.74 45.22
C ALA A 977 -19.70 47.44 46.07
N ALA A 978 -18.79 47.13 46.99
CA ALA A 978 -17.53 47.60 47.65
C ALA A 978 -17.13 46.44 48.63
N ALA A 979 -15.99 46.32 49.33
CA ALA A 979 -14.56 46.73 49.27
C ALA A 979 -13.88 46.00 50.47
N ALA A 980 -12.56 45.89 50.70
CA ALA A 980 -11.33 46.40 50.07
C ALA A 980 -10.30 45.23 50.00
N GLY A 981 -8.97 45.30 50.16
CA GLY A 981 -7.97 46.37 50.43
C GLY A 981 -6.60 45.72 50.78
N ALA A 982 -5.51 46.41 51.10
CA ALA A 982 -5.04 47.79 50.85
C ALA A 982 -3.57 47.91 51.36
N ASP A 983 -2.82 48.92 50.89
CA ASP A 983 -1.57 49.49 51.45
C ASP A 983 -0.28 48.62 51.53
N GLU A 984 0.93 49.15 51.79
CA GLU A 984 1.71 50.19 51.09
C GLU A 984 3.22 50.15 51.54
N LEU A 985 4.09 50.99 50.94
CA LEU A 985 5.38 51.54 51.45
C LEU A 985 6.73 50.77 51.33
N LEU A 986 7.79 51.59 51.21
CA LEU A 986 9.26 51.33 51.19
C LEU A 986 9.89 52.04 52.42
N PRO A 987 11.06 51.65 53.02
CA PRO A 987 12.38 51.82 52.38
C PRO A 987 13.58 50.93 52.86
N HIS A 988 14.78 51.21 52.31
CA HIS A 988 16.14 50.78 52.73
C HIS A 988 16.61 51.40 54.10
N PRO A 989 17.76 51.03 54.77
CA PRO A 989 19.06 50.59 54.19
C PRO A 989 20.10 49.71 54.99
N ARG A 990 21.20 49.33 54.29
CA ARG A 990 22.65 49.17 54.71
C ARG A 990 23.19 47.96 55.54
N GLY A 991 24.33 47.42 55.07
CA GLY A 991 25.34 46.64 55.83
C GLY A 991 26.60 46.26 55.00
N GLN A 992 27.83 46.44 55.54
CA GLN A 992 29.17 46.09 54.97
C GLN A 992 30.26 46.28 56.09
N PRO A 993 31.61 46.01 55.96
CA PRO A 993 32.48 45.92 54.75
C PRO A 993 33.61 44.82 54.76
N GLY A 994 34.48 44.79 53.72
CA GLY A 994 35.79 44.07 53.74
C GLY A 994 36.55 44.01 52.38
N GLY A 995 37.91 44.06 52.37
CA GLY A 995 38.82 43.98 51.19
C GLY A 995 40.30 43.77 51.63
N PRO A 996 41.38 43.98 50.81
CA PRO A 996 41.46 44.66 49.49
C PRO A 996 42.56 44.21 48.44
N ARG A 997 42.61 44.87 47.24
CA ARG A 997 43.76 45.02 46.26
C ARG A 997 44.20 43.77 45.42
N ARG A 998 44.82 43.86 44.22
CA ARG A 998 45.36 44.95 43.35
C ARG A 998 45.38 44.52 41.83
N ALA A 999 45.62 45.44 40.88
CA ALA A 999 45.72 45.20 39.40
C ALA A 999 46.99 45.84 38.76
N PRO A 1000 47.37 45.59 37.47
CA PRO A 1000 46.79 46.21 36.24
C PRO A 1000 46.60 45.17 35.08
N GLY A 1001 46.50 45.43 33.74
CA GLY A 1001 46.52 46.65 32.88
C GLY A 1001 46.23 46.35 31.36
N PRO A 1002 46.06 47.35 30.44
CA PRO A 1002 45.30 47.15 29.17
C PRO A 1002 45.77 47.85 27.85
N ALA A 1003 45.22 47.45 26.68
CA ALA A 1003 44.86 48.25 25.45
C ALA A 1003 44.47 47.31 24.27
N GLY A 1004 43.70 47.66 23.22
CA GLY A 1004 43.06 48.91 22.78
C GLY A 1004 41.83 48.67 21.84
N ARG A 1005 41.33 49.68 21.09
CA ARG A 1005 39.98 49.67 20.44
C ARG A 1005 39.94 50.07 18.94
N ARG A 1006 38.82 49.70 18.28
CA ARG A 1006 37.91 50.48 17.35
C ARG A 1006 37.77 50.11 15.86
N ARG A 1007 36.62 50.51 15.29
CA ARG A 1007 36.06 50.24 13.93
C ARG A 1007 36.53 51.25 12.87
N GLY A 1008 36.54 50.90 11.56
CA GLY A 1008 36.61 51.92 10.48
C GLY A 1008 36.67 51.51 8.99
N ARG A 1009 35.52 51.21 8.36
CA ARG A 1009 35.12 51.44 6.93
C ARG A 1009 36.05 51.07 5.73
N ARG A 1010 35.46 50.25 4.81
CA ARG A 1010 35.45 50.31 3.31
C ARG A 1010 36.76 50.21 2.49
N LEU A 1011 36.82 49.16 1.64
CA LEU A 1011 36.97 49.10 0.16
C LEU A 1011 37.87 50.12 -0.59
N PRO A 1012 38.50 49.77 -1.75
CA PRO A 1012 38.15 48.66 -2.68
C PRO A 1012 39.36 47.87 -3.28
N ALA A 1013 39.08 47.11 -4.37
CA ALA A 1013 39.94 46.73 -5.51
C ALA A 1013 40.44 45.26 -5.62
N GLU A 1014 40.24 44.73 -6.84
CA GLU A 1014 40.78 43.50 -7.45
C GLU A 1014 42.08 43.86 -8.26
N PRO A 1015 42.55 43.14 -9.32
CA PRO A 1015 42.31 41.75 -9.77
C PRO A 1015 43.59 40.97 -10.20
N GLY A 1016 43.39 39.68 -10.51
CA GLY A 1016 44.19 38.89 -11.48
C GLY A 1016 45.60 38.42 -11.07
N ALA A 1017 46.32 37.61 -11.85
CA ALA A 1017 46.01 36.55 -12.83
C ALA A 1017 47.29 36.23 -13.65
N GLN A 1018 47.63 34.94 -13.78
CA GLN A 1018 48.46 34.32 -14.84
C GLN A 1018 49.94 34.74 -15.05
N ALA A 1019 50.84 33.83 -14.61
CA ALA A 1019 51.94 33.18 -15.36
C ALA A 1019 52.94 33.96 -16.25
N ALA A 1020 54.25 33.63 -16.13
CA ALA A 1020 54.96 32.80 -17.13
C ALA A 1020 56.51 32.59 -16.94
N ARG A 1021 56.94 31.33 -17.03
CA ARG A 1021 58.19 30.80 -17.69
C ARG A 1021 59.60 30.98 -17.07
N ARG A 1022 60.48 30.10 -17.57
CA ARG A 1022 61.97 29.99 -17.53
C ARG A 1022 62.54 29.10 -16.41
N ASP A 1023 63.58 28.28 -16.63
CA ASP A 1023 64.22 27.81 -17.89
C ASP A 1023 65.07 26.53 -17.64
N ALA A 1024 65.72 26.02 -18.70
CA ALA A 1024 66.90 25.13 -18.73
C ALA A 1024 66.75 23.58 -18.77
N ARG A 1025 67.67 23.00 -19.59
CA ARG A 1025 68.10 21.59 -19.77
C ARG A 1025 69.59 21.50 -19.28
N PRO A 1026 70.37 20.38 -19.30
CA PRO A 1026 70.19 19.10 -20.02
C PRO A 1026 70.60 17.79 -19.27
N GLY A 1027 70.46 16.60 -19.90
CA GLY A 1027 71.13 15.36 -19.43
C GLY A 1027 70.73 14.00 -20.07
N ALA A 1028 71.65 13.39 -20.83
CA ALA A 1028 71.89 11.96 -21.17
C ALA A 1028 70.79 10.84 -21.15
N VAL A 1029 70.40 10.38 -22.36
CA VAL A 1029 70.66 9.03 -22.97
C VAL A 1029 70.38 7.69 -22.21
N ALA A 1030 69.43 6.91 -22.80
CA ALA A 1030 69.33 5.44 -22.98
C ALA A 1030 69.07 4.44 -21.81
N GLY A 1031 68.30 3.38 -22.14
CA GLY A 1031 68.32 2.07 -21.48
C GLY A 1031 66.99 1.56 -20.87
N GLY A 1032 66.45 0.46 -21.41
CA GLY A 1032 65.60 -0.49 -20.65
C GLY A 1032 66.46 -1.64 -20.09
N PRO A 1033 65.92 -2.64 -19.36
CA PRO A 1033 64.51 -3.12 -19.37
C PRO A 1033 63.87 -3.24 -17.96
N GLY A 1034 62.68 -3.86 -17.87
CA GLY A 1034 62.15 -4.45 -16.63
C GLY A 1034 62.55 -5.93 -16.48
N PRO A 1035 61.79 -6.80 -15.76
CA PRO A 1035 60.60 -6.56 -14.94
C PRO A 1035 60.76 -7.07 -13.48
N GLY A 1036 59.70 -6.97 -12.66
CA GLY A 1036 59.62 -7.60 -11.33
C GLY A 1036 58.16 -7.87 -10.94
N VAL A 1037 57.86 -9.09 -10.46
CA VAL A 1037 56.48 -9.58 -10.26
C VAL A 1037 56.16 -9.76 -8.77
N VAL A 1038 55.10 -9.07 -8.33
CA VAL A 1038 53.99 -9.49 -7.45
C VAL A 1038 54.27 -10.55 -6.36
N PRO A 1039 53.79 -10.29 -5.13
CA PRO A 1039 52.77 -11.20 -4.58
C PRO A 1039 51.48 -10.47 -4.21
N ALA A 1040 50.35 -11.12 -4.50
CA ALA A 1040 49.03 -10.78 -3.94
C ALA A 1040 48.73 -11.71 -2.77
N GLY A 1041 47.87 -11.30 -1.83
CA GLY A 1041 47.57 -12.07 -0.63
C GLY A 1041 46.38 -11.54 0.16
N ALA A 1042 45.18 -11.91 -0.29
CA ALA A 1042 43.89 -11.92 0.40
C ALA A 1042 43.69 -11.05 1.66
N ARG A 1043 42.82 -10.05 1.54
CA ARG A 1043 41.43 -10.23 2.00
C ARG A 1043 40.48 -9.84 0.86
#